data_AF-A0A968LLQ1-F1
#
_entry.id   AF-A0A968LLQ1-F1
#
_cell.length_a   1.000
_cell.length_b   1.000
_cell.length_c   1.000
_cell.angle_alpha   90.00
_cell.angle_beta   90.00
_cell.angle_gamma   90.00
#
_symmetry.space_group_name_H-M   'P 1'
#
loop_
_entity.id
_entity.type
_entity.pdbx_description
1 polymer ?
#
loop_
_entity_poly.entity_id
_entity_poly.type
_entity_poly.pdbx_seq_one_letter_code
_entity_poly.pdbx_strand_id
1 'polypeptide(L)'
;MNTLAGDPRTQNIDPEFQQLISQIARAFGQLADVKGRRATHSYGTVAKGMLTVFSELTIPEHSLFSPSRSYPVLLRHANIKGFRDDAILDGRGATVRILADAAHTPLPELNLQAGIVDILMSTGRCFILADALSFGQWVASSMPDRVKMLQAYPKIVPIFNEIIRDPNSYTQLHYYSETTYQFLALSREAYFLRYRLLNHEQPSADQGWLDPKLVKMPLDYLPRVASDTRSDTYLQDDFRQRVQHGGVRYRLQVQLQRVTEDQGINEQLKDCTIPWLEAEAPFHDVALLSLDQILADEVAEPLEFNPYHAPPDLGLILAKSARETASVNHLRSIVYQISADMRKYQSPSAALVDWGTAQQLSLAQQYPYLQEGDQSLPFFDPAQPLPARVKPKPRYWANFGLKLIPPRQLDPELPELGITGVTAVMGTNATTYLPPNLTRNRQDKFSDDFFVERRLNGFNPGRLQRVQGQPWHYVIRYDARQYAVEPAGILPSLIEARFCFCGQYLHPHSIEFTLKGQTERQHPGDRDWEWGKRLFRCVEFVFQEVQSHLGRSHMNMDQYAMAYYRNLVNNPLRLLLEPHLDGLLSINKLGARLIKGETGFIPEASALTPAEVNKVLLEEVSRLSYRGWSPRNRALPDAILNNFFDQAAIAFWDLLQTYVGQFLAAHQAGITTYWSEIMAMSADLVSHSLLKPELGTLAVESLADLQQLCVYVIYHSSFYHSWVNNKQYEDGGDVSYATIGLWDTHHPAYDPLAVADREAQQATLLWTLSHVRYNPIMDVGPPALKDALWRDRHRIEPGVPLADIMMSINI
;
A
#
# COMPACT_ATOMS: atom_id res chain seq x y z
N MET A 1 3.09 -6.41 -20.39
CA MET A 1 4.05 -5.41 -19.90
C MET A 1 5.14 -5.29 -20.92
N ASN A 2 5.52 -4.07 -21.32
CA ASN A 2 6.68 -3.86 -22.18
C ASN A 2 7.93 -4.23 -21.40
N THR A 3 8.43 -5.44 -21.60
CA THR A 3 9.85 -5.68 -21.33
C THR A 3 10.62 -4.66 -22.17
N LEU A 4 11.54 -3.87 -21.60
CA LEU A 4 12.44 -3.06 -22.43
C LEU A 4 13.40 -3.94 -23.27
N ALA A 5 13.23 -5.27 -23.24
CA ALA A 5 13.83 -6.17 -24.21
C ALA A 5 13.44 -5.72 -25.63
N GLY A 6 14.44 -5.25 -26.38
CA GLY A 6 14.22 -4.67 -27.71
C GLY A 6 13.90 -3.18 -27.72
N ASP A 7 13.85 -2.50 -26.57
CA ASP A 7 13.71 -1.04 -26.49
C ASP A 7 15.02 -0.36 -26.93
N PRO A 8 14.97 0.55 -27.92
CA PRO A 8 16.14 1.26 -28.42
C PRO A 8 16.95 2.00 -27.34
N ARG A 9 16.30 2.45 -26.26
CA ARG A 9 16.95 3.15 -25.14
C ARG A 9 17.91 2.26 -24.34
N THR A 10 17.72 0.95 -24.40
CA THR A 10 18.55 -0.02 -23.68
C THR A 10 19.62 -0.64 -24.58
N GLN A 11 19.60 -0.33 -25.88
CA GLN A 11 20.53 -0.86 -26.86
C GLN A 11 21.73 0.09 -27.02
N ASN A 12 22.92 -0.48 -27.22
CA ASN A 12 24.14 0.28 -27.55
C ASN A 12 24.56 1.34 -26.52
N ILE A 13 24.17 1.18 -25.25
CA ILE A 13 24.69 1.97 -24.12
C ILE A 13 25.81 1.21 -23.40
N ASP A 14 26.82 1.94 -22.92
CA ASP A 14 27.95 1.34 -22.19
C ASP A 14 27.55 0.80 -20.80
N PRO A 15 28.35 -0.11 -20.21
CA PRO A 15 28.05 -0.68 -18.89
C PRO A 15 27.98 0.35 -17.74
N GLU A 16 28.77 1.44 -17.78
CA GLU A 16 28.73 2.51 -16.76
C GLU A 16 27.35 3.16 -16.75
N PHE A 17 26.78 3.40 -17.93
CA PHE A 17 25.47 4.00 -18.08
C PHE A 17 24.34 3.05 -17.67
N GLN A 18 24.44 1.77 -18.03
CA GLN A 18 23.49 0.73 -17.61
C GLN A 18 23.42 0.62 -16.08
N GLN A 19 24.59 0.62 -15.42
CA GLN A 19 24.68 0.58 -13.97
C GLN A 19 24.08 1.82 -13.32
N LEU A 20 24.37 3.00 -13.88
CA LEU A 20 23.83 4.27 -13.40
C LEU A 20 22.30 4.33 -13.52
N ILE A 21 21.74 3.92 -14.67
CA ILE A 21 20.29 3.81 -14.89
C ILE A 21 19.68 2.91 -13.82
N SER A 22 20.27 1.74 -13.58
CA SER A 22 19.79 0.79 -12.58
C SER A 22 19.80 1.38 -11.16
N GLN A 23 20.86 2.08 -10.77
CA GLN A 23 20.97 2.72 -9.45
C GLN A 23 19.92 3.81 -9.24
N ILE A 24 19.76 4.70 -10.21
CA ILE A 24 18.81 5.81 -10.12
C ILE A 24 17.37 5.29 -10.19
N ALA A 25 17.09 4.30 -11.04
CA ALA A 25 15.79 3.65 -11.11
C ALA A 25 15.39 3.00 -9.77
N ARG A 26 16.33 2.34 -9.08
CA ARG A 26 16.09 1.81 -7.71
C ARG A 26 15.70 2.91 -6.75
N ALA A 27 16.49 3.98 -6.68
CA ALA A 27 16.26 5.07 -5.74
C ALA A 27 14.90 5.76 -5.98
N PHE A 28 14.58 6.10 -7.23
CA PHE A 28 13.31 6.74 -7.58
C PHE A 28 12.13 5.79 -7.45
N GLY A 29 12.31 4.51 -7.78
CA GLY A 29 11.34 3.45 -7.59
C GLY A 29 10.94 3.30 -6.13
N GLN A 30 11.92 3.17 -5.24
CA GLN A 30 11.72 3.12 -3.78
C GLN A 30 11.03 4.39 -3.27
N LEU A 31 11.44 5.58 -3.74
CA LEU A 31 10.82 6.83 -3.31
C LEU A 31 9.35 6.92 -3.77
N ALA A 32 9.03 6.48 -4.99
CA ALA A 32 7.66 6.43 -5.48
C ALA A 32 6.79 5.46 -4.66
N ASP A 33 7.34 4.29 -4.33
CA ASP A 33 6.70 3.27 -3.50
C ASP A 33 6.41 3.80 -2.08
N VAL A 34 7.43 4.39 -1.42
CA VAL A 34 7.28 5.03 -0.10
C VAL A 34 6.20 6.12 -0.11
N LYS A 35 6.11 6.90 -1.19
CA LYS A 35 5.11 7.98 -1.32
C LYS A 35 3.73 7.48 -1.76
N GLY A 36 3.60 6.25 -2.27
CA GLY A 36 2.39 5.77 -2.95
C GLY A 36 1.97 6.64 -4.15
N ARG A 37 2.90 7.42 -4.71
CA ARG A 37 2.69 8.45 -5.75
C ARG A 37 3.96 8.61 -6.58
N ARG A 38 3.99 9.54 -7.56
CA ARG A 38 5.20 9.85 -8.34
C ARG A 38 6.35 10.28 -7.41
N ALA A 39 7.58 9.82 -7.69
CA ALA A 39 8.76 10.12 -6.88
C ALA A 39 9.05 11.63 -6.78
N THR A 40 8.91 12.32 -7.91
CA THR A 40 8.94 13.78 -8.07
C THR A 40 7.61 14.23 -8.67
N HIS A 41 7.28 15.52 -8.61
CA HIS A 41 6.01 16.04 -9.14
C HIS A 41 4.77 15.30 -8.60
N SER A 42 4.83 14.89 -7.31
CA SER A 42 3.88 13.98 -6.68
C SER A 42 2.45 14.52 -6.64
N TYR A 43 2.29 15.83 -6.41
CA TYR A 43 1.00 16.53 -6.39
C TYR A 43 0.94 17.48 -7.58
N GLY A 44 -0.23 17.58 -8.19
CA GLY A 44 -0.44 18.42 -9.36
C GLY A 44 -1.86 18.31 -9.92
N THR A 45 -2.19 19.22 -10.82
CA THR A 45 -3.52 19.30 -11.45
C THR A 45 -3.40 19.17 -12.97
N VAL A 46 -4.37 18.51 -13.59
CA VAL A 46 -4.41 18.27 -15.04
C VAL A 46 -5.64 18.94 -15.64
N ALA A 47 -5.41 19.71 -16.69
CA ALA A 47 -6.46 20.25 -17.55
C ALA A 47 -6.41 19.59 -18.93
N LYS A 48 -7.58 19.41 -19.52
CA LYS A 48 -7.77 19.06 -20.93
C LYS A 48 -8.19 20.30 -21.70
N GLY A 49 -7.85 20.29 -22.98
CA GLY A 49 -8.27 21.30 -23.93
C GLY A 49 -8.01 20.86 -25.36
N MET A 50 -7.79 21.87 -26.21
CA MET A 50 -7.40 21.69 -27.59
C MET A 50 -6.11 22.46 -27.88
N LEU A 51 -5.18 21.81 -28.59
CA LEU A 51 -4.03 22.45 -29.20
C LEU A 51 -4.34 22.73 -30.67
N THR A 52 -4.13 23.97 -31.12
CA THR A 52 -4.25 24.38 -32.53
C THR A 52 -2.93 24.95 -33.01
N VAL A 53 -2.36 24.34 -34.05
CA VAL A 53 -1.14 24.83 -34.72
C VAL A 53 -1.45 26.13 -35.45
N PHE A 54 -0.55 27.11 -35.37
CA PHE A 54 -0.74 28.39 -36.05
C PHE A 54 -0.78 28.22 -37.58
N SER A 55 -1.52 29.09 -38.28
CA SER A 55 -1.65 29.05 -39.73
C SER A 55 -0.38 29.49 -40.46
N GLU A 56 0.43 30.32 -39.82
CA GLU A 56 1.72 30.79 -40.32
C GLU A 56 2.81 30.32 -39.36
N LEU A 57 3.76 29.57 -39.88
CA LEU A 57 4.87 29.00 -39.12
C LEU A 57 6.18 29.50 -39.71
N THR A 58 7.13 29.86 -38.84
CA THR A 58 8.48 30.28 -39.21
C THR A 58 9.51 29.15 -39.01
N ILE A 59 9.04 27.92 -38.89
CA ILE A 59 9.86 26.71 -38.74
C ILE A 59 9.80 25.86 -40.01
N PRO A 60 10.78 24.99 -40.26
CA PRO A 60 10.69 24.01 -41.34
C PRO A 60 9.45 23.12 -41.19
N GLU A 61 8.87 22.68 -42.31
CA GLU A 61 7.63 21.90 -42.30
C GLU A 61 7.77 20.59 -41.52
N HIS A 62 6.76 20.27 -40.71
CA HIS A 62 6.73 19.10 -39.84
C HIS A 62 5.34 18.44 -39.80
N SER A 63 5.31 17.12 -39.65
CA SER A 63 4.09 16.30 -39.65
C SER A 63 3.12 16.68 -38.51
N LEU A 64 3.64 16.86 -37.31
CA LEU A 64 2.88 17.28 -36.13
C LEU A 64 2.46 18.76 -36.20
N PHE A 65 3.38 19.64 -36.59
CA PHE A 65 3.15 21.09 -36.67
C PHE A 65 2.70 21.50 -38.07
N SER A 66 1.68 20.83 -38.60
CA SER A 66 1.05 21.22 -39.86
C SER A 66 0.12 22.41 -39.62
N PRO A 67 0.18 23.48 -40.45
CA PRO A 67 -0.61 24.70 -40.24
C PRO A 67 -2.10 24.43 -40.01
N SER A 68 -2.69 25.12 -39.03
CA SER A 68 -4.11 25.01 -38.63
C SER A 68 -4.57 23.64 -38.11
N ARG A 69 -3.67 22.65 -38.00
CA ARG A 69 -4.03 21.33 -37.47
C ARG A 69 -4.34 21.42 -35.97
N SER A 70 -5.35 20.67 -35.53
CA SER A 70 -5.77 20.67 -34.13
C SER A 70 -5.76 19.27 -33.52
N TYR A 71 -5.51 19.21 -32.21
CA TYR A 71 -5.41 17.97 -31.44
C TYR A 71 -6.02 18.15 -30.05
N PRO A 72 -6.61 17.10 -29.46
CA PRO A 72 -6.86 17.11 -28.02
C PRO A 72 -5.53 17.18 -27.26
N VAL A 73 -5.49 17.97 -26.18
CA VAL A 73 -4.27 18.19 -25.40
C VAL A 73 -4.55 18.11 -23.90
N LEU A 74 -3.60 17.56 -23.15
CA LEU A 74 -3.57 17.63 -21.70
C LEU A 74 -2.40 18.53 -21.26
N LEU A 75 -2.61 19.36 -20.25
CA LEU A 75 -1.57 20.10 -19.55
C LEU A 75 -1.61 19.74 -18.07
N ARG A 76 -0.48 19.30 -17.52
CA ARG A 76 -0.31 19.04 -16.09
C ARG A 76 0.65 20.04 -15.46
N HIS A 77 0.21 20.70 -14.39
CA HIS A 77 1.09 21.47 -13.51
C HIS A 77 1.40 20.71 -12.22
N ALA A 78 2.61 20.90 -11.68
CA ALA A 78 3.07 20.29 -10.43
C ALA A 78 4.30 21.01 -9.86
N ASN A 79 4.62 20.74 -8.60
CA ASN A 79 5.88 21.19 -7.96
C ASN A 79 6.97 20.13 -8.16
N ILE A 80 8.19 20.51 -8.57
CA ILE A 80 9.24 19.58 -9.01
C ILE A 80 9.60 18.55 -7.93
N LYS A 81 9.86 18.97 -6.69
CA LYS A 81 10.20 18.07 -5.57
C LYS A 81 9.00 17.24 -5.09
N GLY A 82 7.79 17.61 -5.52
CA GLY A 82 6.57 16.88 -5.22
C GLY A 82 6.04 17.11 -3.81
N PHE A 83 6.31 18.28 -3.22
CA PHE A 83 5.62 18.70 -2.01
C PHE A 83 4.14 18.98 -2.31
N ARG A 84 3.28 18.67 -1.34
CA ARG A 84 1.87 19.05 -1.41
C ARG A 84 1.69 20.56 -1.25
N ASP A 85 2.52 21.18 -0.40
CA ASP A 85 2.47 22.60 -0.08
C ASP A 85 3.09 23.46 -1.19
N ASP A 86 2.24 24.17 -1.93
CA ASP A 86 2.60 25.10 -3.01
C ASP A 86 3.43 26.29 -2.51
N ALA A 87 3.35 26.65 -1.22
CA ALA A 87 4.11 27.74 -0.61
C ALA A 87 5.55 27.35 -0.24
N ILE A 88 5.93 26.07 -0.40
CA ILE A 88 7.34 25.68 -0.43
C ILE A 88 7.92 26.19 -1.75
N LEU A 89 9.02 26.93 -1.67
CA LEU A 89 9.65 27.53 -2.84
C LEU A 89 10.43 26.44 -3.58
N ASP A 90 9.91 26.09 -4.75
CA ASP A 90 10.35 24.97 -5.57
C ASP A 90 10.34 25.40 -7.04
N GLY A 91 10.97 24.62 -7.90
CA GLY A 91 10.68 24.71 -9.32
C GLY A 91 9.28 24.19 -9.64
N ARG A 92 8.70 24.70 -10.72
CA ARG A 92 7.32 24.38 -11.14
C ARG A 92 7.34 23.71 -12.50
N GLY A 93 6.62 22.61 -12.64
CA GLY A 93 6.52 21.83 -13.86
C GLY A 93 5.28 22.17 -14.68
N ALA A 94 5.40 22.01 -16.00
CA ALA A 94 4.32 21.99 -16.98
C ALA A 94 4.58 20.85 -17.96
N THR A 95 3.70 19.85 -17.97
CA THR A 95 3.81 18.72 -18.90
C THR A 95 2.65 18.73 -19.87
N VAL A 96 2.96 18.84 -21.16
CA VAL A 96 1.98 18.80 -22.25
C VAL A 96 1.94 17.41 -22.86
N ARG A 97 0.74 16.85 -23.05
CA ARG A 97 0.50 15.66 -23.87
C ARG A 97 -0.41 16.00 -25.03
N ILE A 98 0.03 15.77 -26.26
CA ILE A 98 -0.80 15.83 -27.45
C ILE A 98 -1.35 14.44 -27.71
N LEU A 99 -2.67 14.28 -27.83
CA LEU A 99 -3.34 12.98 -28.00
C LEU A 99 -3.54 12.63 -29.47
N ALA A 100 -3.61 11.32 -29.76
CA ALA A 100 -3.77 10.79 -31.12
C ALA A 100 -5.21 10.82 -31.65
N ASP A 101 -6.19 10.99 -30.76
CA ASP A 101 -7.61 11.07 -31.10
C ASP A 101 -7.93 12.26 -32.01
N ALA A 102 -9.10 12.19 -32.67
CA ALA A 102 -9.59 13.29 -33.49
C ALA A 102 -9.78 14.57 -32.67
N ALA A 103 -9.54 15.72 -33.30
CA ALA A 103 -9.86 17.01 -32.70
C ALA A 103 -11.32 17.05 -32.23
N HIS A 104 -11.56 17.70 -31.08
CA HIS A 104 -12.88 17.81 -30.43
C HIS A 104 -13.50 16.52 -29.88
N THR A 105 -12.78 15.40 -29.85
CA THR A 105 -13.26 14.19 -29.16
C THR A 105 -13.58 14.49 -27.67
N PRO A 106 -14.78 14.14 -27.17
CA PRO A 106 -15.16 14.37 -25.77
C PRO A 106 -14.29 13.62 -24.78
N LEU A 107 -14.07 14.18 -23.58
CA LEU A 107 -13.20 13.59 -22.55
C LEU A 107 -13.47 12.10 -22.23
N PRO A 108 -14.74 11.64 -22.11
CA PRO A 108 -15.02 10.23 -21.81
C PRO A 108 -14.62 9.25 -22.92
N GLU A 109 -14.47 9.74 -24.16
CA GLU A 109 -14.13 8.94 -25.34
C GLU A 109 -12.63 8.98 -25.67
N LEU A 110 -11.88 9.92 -25.08
CA LEU A 110 -10.45 10.06 -25.32
C LEU A 110 -9.66 8.88 -24.73
N ASN A 111 -8.76 8.31 -25.54
CA ASN A 111 -7.74 7.43 -25.01
C ASN A 111 -6.59 8.26 -24.42
N LEU A 112 -6.69 8.60 -23.13
CA LEU A 112 -5.71 9.44 -22.43
C LEU A 112 -4.27 8.87 -22.38
N GLN A 113 -4.10 7.59 -22.70
CA GLN A 113 -2.79 6.92 -22.79
C GLN A 113 -2.21 6.92 -24.21
N ALA A 114 -3.02 7.14 -25.25
CA ALA A 114 -2.58 7.22 -26.64
C ALA A 114 -2.07 8.64 -26.98
N GLY A 115 -0.92 9.00 -26.43
CA GLY A 115 -0.22 10.23 -26.77
C GLY A 115 0.54 10.13 -28.09
N ILE A 116 0.57 11.23 -28.85
CA ILE A 116 1.53 11.45 -29.95
C ILE A 116 2.87 11.90 -29.38
N VAL A 117 2.85 12.93 -28.54
CA VAL A 117 4.05 13.49 -27.90
C VAL A 117 3.79 13.96 -26.47
N ASP A 118 4.74 13.69 -25.59
CA ASP A 118 4.84 14.25 -24.24
C ASP A 118 5.99 15.26 -24.18
N ILE A 119 5.68 16.50 -23.80
CA ILE A 119 6.64 17.60 -23.68
C ILE A 119 6.72 17.97 -22.20
N LEU A 120 7.80 17.57 -21.54
CA LEU A 120 8.04 17.82 -20.13
C LEU A 120 8.86 19.10 -19.98
N MET A 121 8.33 20.07 -19.24
CA MET A 121 8.95 21.37 -19.04
C MET A 121 8.93 21.79 -17.56
N SER A 122 9.86 22.65 -17.18
CA SER A 122 9.96 23.25 -15.86
C SER A 122 10.37 24.72 -15.93
N THR A 123 10.20 25.44 -14.82
CA THR A 123 10.76 26.78 -14.66
C THR A 123 12.28 26.75 -14.71
N GLY A 124 12.89 27.74 -15.36
CA GLY A 124 14.33 27.84 -15.58
C GLY A 124 14.73 27.48 -17.02
N ARG A 125 15.65 28.24 -17.64
CA ARG A 125 16.00 28.05 -19.06
C ARG A 125 16.87 26.83 -19.33
N CYS A 126 17.52 26.31 -18.30
CA CYS A 126 18.55 25.26 -18.39
C CYS A 126 18.35 24.21 -17.29
N PHE A 127 18.89 23.03 -17.54
CA PHE A 127 19.03 21.99 -16.54
C PHE A 127 20.38 22.10 -15.83
N ILE A 128 20.45 21.60 -14.61
CA ILE A 128 21.55 21.89 -13.67
C ILE A 128 22.90 21.23 -14.02
N LEU A 129 22.89 20.12 -14.76
CA LEU A 129 24.07 19.28 -15.01
C LEU A 129 24.04 18.73 -16.43
N ALA A 130 25.20 18.73 -17.10
CA ALA A 130 25.30 18.49 -18.54
C ALA A 130 25.09 17.02 -18.94
N ASP A 131 25.41 16.09 -18.05
CA ASP A 131 25.42 14.65 -18.33
C ASP A 131 24.80 13.84 -17.19
N ALA A 132 24.38 12.60 -17.51
CA ALA A 132 23.71 11.70 -16.60
C ALA A 132 24.60 11.30 -15.43
N LEU A 133 25.90 11.11 -15.64
CA LEU A 133 26.82 10.68 -14.59
C LEU A 133 26.90 11.72 -13.47
N SER A 134 27.11 12.98 -13.85
CA SER A 134 27.16 14.10 -12.91
C SER A 134 25.80 14.32 -12.25
N PHE A 135 24.69 14.17 -12.99
CA PHE A 135 23.34 14.20 -12.41
C PHE A 135 23.11 13.09 -11.37
N GLY A 136 23.54 11.86 -11.67
CA GLY A 136 23.46 10.75 -10.72
C GLY A 136 24.29 10.98 -9.47
N GLN A 137 25.49 11.53 -9.61
CA GLN A 137 26.32 11.95 -8.47
C GLN A 137 25.59 12.98 -7.61
N TRP A 138 24.95 13.98 -8.20
CA TRP A 138 24.18 14.98 -7.46
C TRP A 138 23.03 14.36 -6.66
N VAL A 139 22.27 13.45 -7.29
CA VAL A 139 21.16 12.74 -6.66
C VAL A 139 21.64 11.90 -5.47
N ALA A 140 22.74 11.15 -5.63
CA ALA A 140 23.25 10.24 -4.61
C ALA A 140 24.08 10.91 -3.50
N SER A 141 24.54 12.15 -3.71
CA SER A 141 25.47 12.85 -2.81
C SER A 141 24.82 13.37 -1.53
N SER A 142 25.58 13.31 -0.44
CA SER A 142 25.26 13.99 0.82
C SER A 142 25.29 15.53 0.66
N MET A 143 24.71 16.27 1.60
CA MET A 143 24.77 17.75 1.58
C MET A 143 26.22 18.27 1.53
N PRO A 144 27.18 17.77 2.34
CA PRO A 144 28.59 18.15 2.22
C PRO A 144 29.21 17.87 0.85
N ASP A 145 28.86 16.75 0.21
CA ASP A 145 29.41 16.41 -1.10
C ASP A 145 28.79 17.25 -2.22
N ARG A 146 27.51 17.61 -2.10
CA ARG A 146 26.89 18.60 -3.01
C ARG A 146 27.59 19.95 -2.93
N VAL A 147 28.05 20.39 -1.75
CA VAL A 147 28.85 21.64 -1.64
C VAL A 147 30.13 21.56 -2.47
N LYS A 148 30.82 20.41 -2.49
CA LYS A 148 31.99 20.20 -3.35
C LYS A 148 31.61 20.24 -4.83
N MET A 149 30.46 19.67 -5.19
CA MET A 149 29.94 19.74 -6.56
C MET A 149 29.63 21.16 -7.01
N LEU A 150 29.15 22.04 -6.11
CA LEU A 150 28.94 23.46 -6.45
C LEU A 150 30.24 24.17 -6.85
N GLN A 151 31.38 23.76 -6.27
CA GLN A 151 32.69 24.29 -6.66
C GLN A 151 33.15 23.72 -8.01
N ALA A 152 32.92 22.43 -8.25
CA ALA A 152 33.27 21.76 -9.51
C ALA A 152 32.39 22.23 -10.69
N TYR A 153 31.13 22.55 -10.42
CA TYR A 153 30.13 22.95 -11.40
C TYR A 153 29.49 24.28 -11.00
N PRO A 154 30.19 25.42 -11.19
CA PRO A 154 29.73 26.73 -10.73
C PRO A 154 28.43 27.20 -11.41
N LYS A 155 28.03 26.59 -12.55
CA LYS A 155 26.77 26.87 -13.24
C LYS A 155 25.53 26.41 -12.47
N ILE A 156 25.65 25.48 -11.51
CA ILE A 156 24.48 24.96 -10.78
C ILE A 156 23.73 26.09 -10.06
N VAL A 157 24.45 26.97 -9.37
CA VAL A 157 23.86 28.06 -8.56
C VAL A 157 23.03 29.04 -9.41
N PRO A 158 23.57 29.66 -10.48
CA PRO A 158 22.78 30.57 -11.31
C PRO A 158 21.60 29.88 -11.98
N ILE A 159 21.71 28.60 -12.35
CA ILE A 159 20.58 27.83 -12.92
C ILE A 159 19.47 27.64 -11.88
N PHE A 160 19.80 27.29 -10.63
CA PHE A 160 18.79 27.16 -9.57
C PHE A 160 18.07 28.48 -9.23
N ASN A 161 18.75 29.63 -9.39
CA ASN A 161 18.09 30.94 -9.25
C ASN A 161 17.00 31.17 -10.31
N GLU A 162 17.08 30.50 -11.46
CA GLU A 162 16.02 30.51 -12.47
C GLU A 162 14.96 29.43 -12.23
N ILE A 163 15.33 28.30 -11.62
CA ILE A 163 14.39 27.19 -11.41
C ILE A 163 13.42 27.50 -10.26
N ILE A 164 13.93 27.95 -9.11
CA ILE A 164 13.12 28.10 -7.89
C ILE A 164 12.24 29.36 -8.01
N ARG A 165 10.92 29.19 -7.79
CA ARG A 165 9.92 30.25 -7.96
C ARG A 165 8.93 30.35 -6.79
N ASP A 166 8.49 31.58 -6.53
CA ASP A 166 7.36 31.94 -5.64
C ASP A 166 6.24 32.66 -6.41
N PRO A 167 5.53 31.97 -7.31
CA PRO A 167 4.47 32.57 -8.12
C PRO A 167 3.16 32.73 -7.33
N ASN A 168 2.20 33.49 -7.85
CA ASN A 168 0.81 33.44 -7.37
C ASN A 168 -0.08 32.51 -8.21
N SER A 169 0.40 32.08 -9.37
CA SER A 169 -0.31 31.20 -10.29
C SER A 169 0.65 30.46 -11.22
N TYR A 170 0.31 29.24 -11.60
CA TYR A 170 1.00 28.53 -12.68
C TYR A 170 0.89 29.24 -14.05
N THR A 171 -0.10 30.11 -14.24
CA THR A 171 -0.27 30.85 -15.51
C THR A 171 0.65 32.07 -15.63
N GLN A 172 1.49 32.35 -14.63
CA GLN A 172 2.40 33.51 -14.61
C GLN A 172 3.87 33.09 -14.78
N LEU A 173 4.11 31.91 -15.32
CA LEU A 173 5.43 31.31 -15.41
C LEU A 173 5.75 30.92 -16.85
N HIS A 174 7.03 30.99 -17.18
CA HIS A 174 7.58 30.37 -18.39
C HIS A 174 8.14 28.99 -18.05
N TYR A 175 7.83 28.02 -18.90
CA TYR A 175 8.29 26.65 -18.77
C TYR A 175 9.14 26.27 -19.97
N TYR A 176 10.27 25.62 -19.72
CA TYR A 176 11.24 25.24 -20.74
C TYR A 176 11.47 23.73 -20.67
N SER A 177 11.72 23.10 -21.81
CA SER A 177 12.08 21.67 -21.82
C SER A 177 13.45 21.38 -21.23
N GLU A 178 14.28 22.43 -21.12
CA GLU A 178 15.69 22.48 -20.67
C GLU A 178 16.64 21.62 -21.52
N THR A 179 16.30 20.35 -21.64
CA THR A 179 16.91 19.33 -22.48
C THR A 179 16.56 19.51 -23.95
N THR A 180 17.50 19.05 -24.79
CA THR A 180 17.43 19.13 -26.25
C THR A 180 16.83 17.84 -26.85
N TYR A 181 15.96 18.02 -27.83
CA TYR A 181 15.29 16.95 -28.61
C TYR A 181 15.75 16.99 -30.06
N GLN A 182 15.43 15.97 -30.84
CA GLN A 182 15.61 16.01 -32.30
C GLN A 182 14.36 16.55 -32.97
N PHE A 183 14.55 17.21 -34.11
CA PHE A 183 13.51 17.66 -35.01
C PHE A 183 13.94 17.34 -36.44
N LEU A 184 13.19 16.49 -37.14
CA LEU A 184 13.44 16.14 -38.53
C LEU A 184 12.36 16.76 -39.41
N ALA A 185 12.75 17.75 -40.20
CA ALA A 185 11.84 18.40 -41.14
C ALA A 185 11.39 17.43 -42.25
N LEU A 186 10.25 17.71 -42.88
CA LEU A 186 9.81 16.98 -44.08
C LEU A 186 10.82 17.09 -45.23
N SER A 187 11.60 18.17 -45.27
CA SER A 187 12.75 18.36 -46.18
C SER A 187 13.94 17.44 -45.91
N ARG A 188 13.88 16.61 -44.85
CA ARG A 188 14.97 15.76 -44.32
C ARG A 188 16.12 16.52 -43.66
N GLU A 189 15.98 17.82 -43.45
CA GLU A 189 16.94 18.58 -42.65
C GLU A 189 16.74 18.29 -41.15
N ALA A 190 17.83 18.05 -40.44
CA ALA A 190 17.84 17.72 -39.03
C ALA A 190 18.21 18.94 -38.17
N TYR A 191 17.46 19.13 -37.08
CA TYR A 191 17.63 20.19 -36.11
C TYR A 191 17.63 19.63 -34.69
N PHE A 192 18.32 20.33 -33.81
CA PHE A 192 18.12 20.26 -32.38
C PHE A 192 16.97 21.19 -31.99
N LEU A 193 16.16 20.75 -31.02
CA LEU A 193 14.92 21.39 -30.62
C LEU A 193 14.86 21.61 -29.12
N ARG A 194 14.40 22.79 -28.70
CA ARG A 194 13.99 23.07 -27.30
C ARG A 194 12.61 23.72 -27.28
N TYR A 195 11.79 23.36 -26.31
CA TYR A 195 10.42 23.86 -26.18
C TYR A 195 10.32 24.95 -25.12
N ARG A 196 9.39 25.88 -25.32
CA ARG A 196 8.92 26.83 -24.30
C ARG A 196 7.40 26.90 -24.29
N LEU A 197 6.81 26.94 -23.11
CA LEU A 197 5.38 27.17 -22.88
C LEU A 197 5.22 28.42 -22.01
N LEU A 198 4.37 29.33 -22.46
CA LEU A 198 4.08 30.58 -21.75
C LEU A 198 2.61 30.97 -21.92
N ASN A 199 2.10 31.82 -21.03
CA ASN A 199 0.72 32.26 -21.11
C ASN A 199 0.46 33.10 -22.38
N HIS A 200 -0.64 32.84 -23.08
CA HIS A 200 -0.91 33.48 -24.36
C HIS A 200 -1.28 34.96 -24.20
N GLU A 201 -2.05 35.30 -23.16
CA GLU A 201 -2.54 36.65 -22.89
C GLU A 201 -1.46 37.56 -22.31
N GLN A 202 -0.52 36.99 -21.55
CA GLN A 202 0.55 37.71 -20.86
C GLN A 202 1.92 37.09 -21.16
N PRO A 203 2.38 37.12 -22.42
CA PRO A 203 3.59 36.41 -22.83
C PRO A 203 4.90 36.98 -22.28
N SER A 204 4.85 38.16 -21.64
CA SER A 204 5.98 38.77 -20.95
C SER A 204 5.95 38.55 -19.43
N ALA A 205 4.92 37.90 -18.88
CA ALA A 205 4.76 37.70 -17.46
C ALA A 205 5.42 36.39 -17.01
N ASP A 206 6.74 36.42 -16.79
CA ASP A 206 7.47 35.39 -16.05
C ASP A 206 7.76 35.90 -14.63
N GLN A 207 6.96 35.45 -13.67
CA GLN A 207 6.89 35.98 -12.30
C GLN A 207 7.49 35.01 -11.26
N GLY A 208 7.46 35.42 -9.99
CA GLY A 208 7.90 34.58 -8.87
C GLY A 208 9.42 34.44 -8.74
N TRP A 209 10.18 35.34 -9.34
CA TRP A 209 11.63 35.40 -9.17
C TRP A 209 12.00 35.72 -7.71
N LEU A 210 13.02 35.03 -7.20
CA LEU A 210 13.58 35.26 -5.87
C LEU A 210 14.82 36.15 -5.97
N ASP A 211 15.13 36.89 -4.89
CA ASP A 211 16.48 37.44 -4.73
C ASP A 211 17.48 36.25 -4.69
N PRO A 212 18.49 36.19 -5.58
CA PRO A 212 19.49 35.13 -5.59
C PRO A 212 20.15 34.84 -4.24
N LYS A 213 20.20 35.82 -3.32
CA LYS A 213 20.75 35.64 -1.96
C LYS A 213 19.87 34.77 -1.05
N LEU A 214 18.58 34.61 -1.39
CA LEU A 214 17.62 33.78 -0.66
C LEU A 214 17.71 32.31 -1.05
N VAL A 215 18.19 31.98 -2.26
CA VAL A 215 18.45 30.61 -2.68
C VAL A 215 19.62 30.04 -1.85
N LYS A 216 19.35 28.99 -1.07
CA LYS A 216 20.31 28.39 -0.13
C LYS A 216 20.83 27.06 -0.63
N MET A 217 21.70 27.08 -1.63
CA MET A 217 22.38 25.86 -2.09
C MET A 217 23.23 25.23 -0.96
N PRO A 218 23.32 23.89 -0.87
CA PRO A 218 22.83 22.90 -1.84
C PRO A 218 21.37 22.44 -1.64
N LEU A 219 20.56 23.15 -0.85
CA LEU A 219 19.12 22.88 -0.80
C LEU A 219 18.52 23.19 -2.18
N ASP A 220 17.81 22.21 -2.73
CA ASP A 220 17.16 22.29 -4.04
C ASP A 220 15.69 22.73 -3.95
N TYR A 221 15.29 23.25 -2.78
CA TYR A 221 14.03 23.95 -2.47
C TYR A 221 14.22 24.82 -1.21
N LEU A 222 13.29 25.73 -0.93
CA LEU A 222 13.26 26.49 0.33
C LEU A 222 11.94 26.22 1.06
N PRO A 223 11.96 26.01 2.39
CA PRO A 223 10.75 25.78 3.16
C PRO A 223 9.82 26.99 3.10
N ARG A 224 8.53 26.75 3.32
CA ARG A 224 7.53 27.79 3.48
C ARG A 224 7.96 28.79 4.55
N VAL A 225 7.84 30.08 4.23
CA VAL A 225 8.11 31.14 5.20
C VAL A 225 6.96 31.25 6.20
N ALA A 226 7.26 31.46 7.48
CA ALA A 226 6.26 31.45 8.56
C ALA A 226 5.17 32.52 8.39
N SER A 227 5.46 33.60 7.65
CA SER A 227 4.50 34.68 7.35
C SER A 227 3.56 34.37 6.19
N ASP A 228 3.78 33.30 5.44
CA ASP A 228 2.92 32.93 4.31
C ASP A 228 1.64 32.25 4.82
N THR A 229 0.49 32.87 4.55
CA THR A 229 -0.83 32.44 4.99
C THR A 229 -1.69 31.82 3.88
N ARG A 230 -1.14 31.66 2.66
CA ARG A 230 -1.86 31.06 1.53
C ARG A 230 -2.21 29.58 1.80
N SER A 231 -3.23 29.05 1.12
CA SER A 231 -3.55 27.60 1.20
C SER A 231 -2.33 26.76 0.81
N ASP A 232 -2.19 25.54 1.33
CA ASP A 232 -1.14 24.61 0.88
C ASP A 232 -1.28 24.20 -0.59
N THR A 233 -2.41 24.49 -1.22
CA THR A 233 -2.77 24.07 -2.59
C THR A 233 -3.15 25.25 -3.49
N TYR A 234 -2.75 26.48 -3.12
CA TYR A 234 -3.22 27.70 -3.77
C TYR A 234 -2.91 27.80 -5.27
N LEU A 235 -1.80 27.22 -5.76
CA LEU A 235 -1.47 27.25 -7.19
C LEU A 235 -2.37 26.30 -7.98
N GLN A 236 -2.63 25.12 -7.42
CA GLN A 236 -3.51 24.12 -8.01
C GLN A 236 -4.96 24.63 -8.04
N ASP A 237 -5.40 25.23 -6.94
CA ASP A 237 -6.76 25.79 -6.82
C ASP A 237 -6.98 26.98 -7.77
N ASP A 238 -6.02 27.92 -7.85
CA ASP A 238 -6.08 29.04 -8.80
C ASP A 238 -6.17 28.52 -10.25
N PHE A 239 -5.32 27.56 -10.63
CA PHE A 239 -5.34 27.01 -11.98
C PHE A 239 -6.67 26.31 -12.30
N ARG A 240 -7.17 25.48 -11.37
CA ARG A 240 -8.48 24.81 -11.51
C ARG A 240 -9.61 25.80 -11.70
N GLN A 241 -9.65 26.85 -10.87
CA GLN A 241 -10.67 27.89 -10.96
C GLN A 241 -10.62 28.63 -12.30
N ARG A 242 -9.43 29.01 -12.78
CA ARG A 242 -9.27 29.70 -14.08
C ARG A 242 -9.76 28.86 -15.25
N VAL A 243 -9.36 27.58 -15.30
CA VAL A 243 -9.81 26.66 -16.36
C VAL A 243 -11.34 26.54 -16.35
N GLN A 244 -11.96 26.41 -15.17
CA GLN A 244 -13.41 26.26 -15.05
C GLN A 244 -14.22 27.52 -15.36
N HIS A 245 -13.70 28.72 -15.07
CA HIS A 245 -14.47 29.98 -15.12
C HIS A 245 -14.14 30.91 -16.30
N GLY A 246 -13.14 30.57 -17.11
CA GLY A 246 -12.79 31.37 -18.29
C GLY A 246 -11.90 30.67 -19.31
N GLY A 247 -11.45 29.44 -19.01
CA GLY A 247 -10.42 28.75 -19.75
C GLY A 247 -9.03 29.36 -19.52
N VAL A 248 -7.99 28.61 -19.87
CA VAL A 248 -6.60 29.09 -19.83
C VAL A 248 -5.94 28.81 -21.17
N ARG A 249 -5.24 29.82 -21.71
CA ARG A 249 -4.50 29.65 -22.97
C ARG A 249 -3.01 29.77 -22.79
N TYR A 250 -2.28 28.84 -23.41
CA TYR A 250 -0.83 28.86 -23.48
C TYR A 250 -0.34 28.85 -24.92
N ARG A 251 0.76 29.53 -25.17
CA ARG A 251 1.49 29.47 -26.44
C ARG A 251 2.63 28.48 -26.29
N LEU A 252 2.69 27.50 -27.19
CA LEU A 252 3.83 26.60 -27.36
C LEU A 252 4.77 27.22 -28.39
N GLN A 253 6.04 27.29 -28.02
CA GLN A 253 7.13 27.81 -28.84
C GLN A 253 8.27 26.80 -28.92
N VAL A 254 9.07 26.93 -29.98
CA VAL A 254 10.27 26.11 -30.18
C VAL A 254 11.47 26.97 -30.58
N GLN A 255 12.67 26.58 -30.15
CA GLN A 255 13.92 27.01 -30.77
C GLN A 255 14.49 25.87 -31.60
N LEU A 256 15.14 26.23 -32.71
CA LEU A 256 15.78 25.28 -33.61
C LEU A 256 17.24 25.66 -33.86
N GLN A 257 18.12 24.68 -33.78
CA GLN A 257 19.54 24.80 -34.14
C GLN A 257 19.89 23.68 -35.12
N ARG A 258 20.46 24.02 -36.29
CA ARG A 258 20.73 23.02 -37.34
C ARG A 258 21.78 22.02 -36.86
N VAL A 259 21.55 20.72 -37.12
CA VAL A 259 22.59 19.70 -36.90
C VAL A 259 23.71 19.92 -37.91
N THR A 260 24.94 19.95 -37.43
CA THR A 260 26.13 20.21 -38.25
C THR A 260 26.95 18.93 -38.44
N GLU A 261 27.94 18.95 -39.35
CA GLU A 261 28.91 17.85 -39.47
C GLU A 261 29.92 17.85 -38.31
N ASP A 262 30.07 18.97 -37.59
CA ASP A 262 30.96 19.11 -36.44
C ASP A 262 30.32 18.54 -35.17
N GLN A 263 30.83 17.41 -34.71
CA GLN A 263 30.35 16.73 -33.51
C GLN A 263 30.57 17.56 -32.24
N GLY A 264 31.62 18.37 -32.17
CA GLY A 264 31.91 19.25 -31.03
C GLY A 264 30.86 20.34 -30.87
N ILE A 265 30.46 20.98 -31.98
CA ILE A 265 29.35 21.95 -32.00
C ILE A 265 28.05 21.25 -31.60
N ASN A 266 27.78 20.07 -32.15
CA ASN A 266 26.56 19.33 -31.82
C ASN A 266 26.49 18.92 -30.33
N GLU A 267 27.60 18.54 -29.70
CA GLU A 267 27.65 18.30 -28.24
C GLU A 267 27.37 19.58 -27.44
N GLN A 268 27.92 20.73 -27.84
CA GLN A 268 27.63 22.01 -27.17
C GLN A 268 26.16 22.40 -27.28
N LEU A 269 25.53 22.18 -28.44
CA LEU A 269 24.11 22.46 -28.64
C LEU A 269 23.19 21.55 -27.80
N LYS A 270 23.64 20.32 -27.53
CA LYS A 270 22.95 19.36 -26.67
C LYS A 270 23.17 19.59 -25.18
N ASP A 271 24.21 20.33 -24.78
CA ASP A 271 24.48 20.69 -23.37
C ASP A 271 23.30 21.48 -22.77
N CYS A 272 22.54 20.81 -21.92
CA CYS A 272 21.36 21.36 -21.26
C CYS A 272 21.68 22.39 -20.16
N THR A 273 22.96 22.63 -19.84
CA THR A 273 23.39 23.68 -18.90
C THR A 273 23.61 25.03 -19.57
N ILE A 274 23.57 25.08 -20.91
CA ILE A 274 23.84 26.29 -21.70
C ILE A 274 22.54 26.70 -22.40
N PRO A 275 22.01 27.92 -22.15
CA PRO A 275 20.84 28.39 -22.86
C PRO A 275 21.24 28.79 -24.28
N TRP A 276 20.39 28.53 -25.26
CA TRP A 276 20.56 29.11 -26.59
C TRP A 276 20.12 30.56 -26.56
N LEU A 277 21.02 31.46 -26.92
CA LEU A 277 20.75 32.90 -26.91
C LEU A 277 19.63 33.20 -27.91
N GLU A 278 18.57 33.87 -27.48
CA GLU A 278 17.39 34.16 -28.33
C GLU A 278 17.74 35.02 -29.55
N ALA A 279 18.84 35.79 -29.49
CA ALA A 279 19.35 36.55 -30.63
C ALA A 279 19.92 35.66 -31.75
N GLU A 280 20.39 34.45 -31.42
CA GLU A 280 21.01 33.51 -32.35
C GLU A 280 20.05 32.38 -32.74
N ALA A 281 19.22 31.94 -31.79
CA ALA A 281 18.13 30.98 -32.00
C ALA A 281 16.84 31.57 -31.43
N PRO A 282 16.04 32.31 -32.21
CA PRO A 282 14.79 32.88 -31.73
C PRO A 282 13.77 31.78 -31.41
N PHE A 283 12.87 32.06 -30.47
CA PHE A 283 11.69 31.23 -30.27
C PHE A 283 10.67 31.48 -31.38
N HIS A 284 10.20 30.40 -31.99
CA HIS A 284 9.15 30.40 -32.99
C HIS A 284 7.85 29.90 -32.39
N ASP A 285 6.76 30.63 -32.63
CA ASP A 285 5.42 30.23 -32.23
C ASP A 285 4.94 29.05 -33.09
N VAL A 286 4.50 27.97 -32.45
CA VAL A 286 4.04 26.76 -33.17
C VAL A 286 2.58 26.42 -32.91
N ALA A 287 2.08 26.61 -31.68
CA ALA A 287 0.70 26.27 -31.38
C ALA A 287 0.11 27.06 -30.21
N LEU A 288 -1.22 27.11 -30.16
CA LEU A 288 -2.04 27.63 -29.07
C LEU A 288 -2.73 26.46 -28.37
N LEU A 289 -2.51 26.31 -27.07
CA LEU A 289 -3.29 25.42 -26.21
C LEU A 289 -4.43 26.21 -25.59
N SER A 290 -5.67 25.75 -25.73
CA SER A 290 -6.86 26.31 -25.10
C SER A 290 -7.49 25.27 -24.18
N LEU A 291 -7.32 25.46 -22.88
CA LEU A 291 -7.72 24.53 -21.82
C LEU A 291 -9.05 24.96 -21.21
N ASP A 292 -9.99 24.03 -21.13
CA ASP A 292 -11.39 24.31 -20.79
C ASP A 292 -12.00 23.33 -19.79
N GLN A 293 -11.29 22.25 -19.44
CA GLN A 293 -11.81 21.22 -18.56
C GLN A 293 -10.75 20.72 -17.59
N ILE A 294 -11.08 20.60 -16.30
CA ILE A 294 -10.24 19.93 -15.31
C ILE A 294 -10.53 18.43 -15.30
N LEU A 295 -9.47 17.63 -15.32
CA LEU A 295 -9.58 16.19 -15.11
C LEU A 295 -9.73 15.91 -13.61
N ALA A 296 -10.64 14.98 -13.28
CA ALA A 296 -10.75 14.46 -11.93
C ALA A 296 -9.43 13.78 -11.51
N ASP A 297 -9.05 13.93 -10.24
CA ASP A 297 -7.75 13.49 -9.73
C ASP A 297 -7.59 11.96 -9.88
N GLU A 298 -8.67 11.20 -9.79
CA GLU A 298 -8.68 9.74 -9.95
C GLU A 298 -8.32 9.31 -11.38
N VAL A 299 -8.61 10.16 -12.37
CA VAL A 299 -8.28 9.94 -13.78
C VAL A 299 -6.88 10.50 -14.10
N ALA A 300 -6.51 11.62 -13.48
CA ALA A 300 -5.23 12.29 -13.70
C ALA A 300 -4.04 11.57 -13.04
N GLU A 301 -4.21 11.04 -11.83
CA GLU A 301 -3.13 10.43 -11.05
C GLU A 301 -2.50 9.18 -11.71
N PRO A 302 -3.26 8.31 -12.40
CA PRO A 302 -2.71 7.19 -13.14
C PRO A 302 -1.95 7.57 -14.43
N LEU A 303 -2.06 8.80 -14.95
CA LEU A 303 -1.40 9.19 -16.21
C LEU A 303 0.13 9.12 -16.10
N GLU A 304 0.79 8.62 -17.14
CA GLU A 304 2.23 8.39 -17.17
C GLU A 304 2.86 9.21 -18.30
N PHE A 305 3.52 10.32 -17.97
CA PHE A 305 4.21 11.15 -18.95
C PHE A 305 5.66 10.72 -19.10
N ASN A 306 6.14 10.58 -20.34
CA ASN A 306 7.50 10.15 -20.62
C ASN A 306 8.08 10.91 -21.82
N PRO A 307 9.25 11.56 -21.71
CA PRO A 307 9.85 12.30 -22.83
C PRO A 307 10.21 11.41 -24.03
N TYR A 308 10.18 10.08 -23.88
CA TYR A 308 10.33 9.14 -24.99
C TYR A 308 9.04 8.91 -25.79
N HIS A 309 7.87 9.28 -25.26
CA HIS A 309 6.64 9.30 -26.04
C HIS A 309 6.70 10.47 -27.02
N ALA A 310 7.27 10.21 -28.19
CA ALA A 310 7.35 11.15 -29.29
C ALA A 310 7.50 10.35 -30.59
N PRO A 311 7.02 10.86 -31.74
CA PRO A 311 7.32 10.24 -33.02
C PRO A 311 8.82 10.35 -33.32
N PRO A 312 9.40 9.46 -34.16
CA PRO A 312 10.83 9.47 -34.46
C PRO A 312 11.35 10.81 -35.03
N ASP A 313 10.50 11.62 -35.66
CA ASP A 313 10.85 12.95 -36.18
C ASP A 313 10.88 14.05 -35.10
N LEU A 314 10.37 13.80 -33.88
CA LEU A 314 10.45 14.70 -32.69
C LEU A 314 11.09 14.04 -31.45
N GLY A 315 11.75 12.91 -31.68
CA GLY A 315 12.21 12.01 -30.64
C GLY A 315 13.28 12.57 -29.69
N LEU A 316 13.48 11.80 -28.62
CA LEU A 316 14.61 11.97 -27.73
C LEU A 316 15.92 11.54 -28.40
N ILE A 317 17.00 12.28 -28.14
CA ILE A 317 18.35 11.94 -28.62
C ILE A 317 18.93 10.86 -27.70
N LEU A 318 19.22 9.67 -28.24
CA LEU A 318 19.78 8.57 -27.47
C LEU A 318 21.30 8.71 -27.36
N ALA A 319 21.78 8.77 -26.12
CA ALA A 319 23.21 8.73 -25.79
C ALA A 319 23.75 7.30 -25.73
N LYS A 320 25.05 7.12 -26.05
CA LYS A 320 25.75 5.82 -25.88
C LYS A 320 26.46 5.70 -24.52
N SER A 321 26.78 6.81 -23.88
CA SER A 321 27.49 6.86 -22.61
C SER A 321 26.82 7.83 -21.63
N ALA A 322 26.99 7.60 -20.33
CA ALA A 322 26.50 8.48 -19.27
C ALA A 322 27.15 9.88 -19.27
N ARG A 323 28.19 10.09 -20.10
CA ARG A 323 28.99 11.32 -20.20
C ARG A 323 28.65 12.18 -21.42
N GLU A 324 27.83 11.67 -22.33
CA GLU A 324 27.35 12.48 -23.48
C GLU A 324 26.27 13.45 -23.01
N THR A 325 26.20 14.62 -23.61
CA THR A 325 25.25 15.68 -23.20
C THR A 325 23.76 15.30 -23.39
N ALA A 326 23.49 14.35 -24.28
CA ALA A 326 22.15 13.79 -24.49
C ALA A 326 21.71 12.80 -23.37
N SER A 327 22.64 12.35 -22.53
CA SER A 327 22.42 11.23 -21.60
C SER A 327 21.40 11.55 -20.50
N VAL A 328 21.27 12.82 -20.08
CA VAL A 328 20.35 13.22 -19.00
C VAL A 328 18.90 12.89 -19.36
N ASN A 329 18.43 13.31 -20.54
CA ASN A 329 17.05 13.04 -20.93
C ASN A 329 16.85 11.55 -21.24
N HIS A 330 17.86 10.91 -21.84
CA HIS A 330 17.87 9.47 -22.09
C HIS A 330 17.66 8.68 -20.79
N LEU A 331 18.45 8.96 -19.74
CA LEU A 331 18.32 8.41 -18.39
C LEU A 331 16.91 8.63 -17.83
N ARG A 332 16.41 9.88 -17.87
CA ARG A 332 15.09 10.24 -17.33
C ARG A 332 13.99 9.40 -17.98
N SER A 333 14.06 9.18 -19.28
CA SER A 333 13.03 8.42 -20.00
C SER A 333 12.90 6.97 -19.52
N ILE A 334 14.01 6.32 -19.18
CA ILE A 334 14.02 4.94 -18.68
C ILE A 334 13.59 4.91 -17.21
N VAL A 335 14.17 5.79 -16.38
CA VAL A 335 13.84 5.89 -14.95
C VAL A 335 12.36 6.21 -14.73
N TYR A 336 11.78 7.10 -15.55
CA TYR A 336 10.35 7.45 -15.45
C TYR A 336 9.45 6.28 -15.83
N GLN A 337 9.82 5.49 -16.84
CA GLN A 337 9.07 4.28 -17.19
C GLN A 337 9.09 3.29 -16.03
N ILE A 338 10.28 3.01 -15.48
CA ILE A 338 10.43 2.08 -14.34
C ILE A 338 9.66 2.58 -13.12
N SER A 339 9.75 3.87 -12.79
CA SER A 339 9.02 4.46 -11.67
C SER A 339 7.50 4.41 -11.88
N ALA A 340 7.01 4.62 -13.10
CA ALA A 340 5.61 4.48 -13.44
C ALA A 340 5.14 3.02 -13.31
N ASP A 341 5.90 2.06 -13.85
CA ASP A 341 5.62 0.63 -13.74
C ASP A 341 5.61 0.18 -12.27
N MET A 342 6.52 0.69 -11.44
CA MET A 342 6.53 0.40 -10.00
C MET A 342 5.29 0.92 -9.29
N ARG A 343 4.79 2.12 -9.63
CA ARG A 343 3.52 2.62 -9.07
C ARG A 343 2.32 1.79 -9.50
N LYS A 344 2.28 1.43 -10.78
CA LYS A 344 1.15 0.72 -11.38
C LYS A 344 1.11 -0.73 -10.94
N TYR A 345 2.28 -1.34 -10.78
CA TYR A 345 2.37 -2.77 -10.61
C TYR A 345 2.98 -3.25 -9.27
N GLN A 346 3.59 -2.37 -8.47
CA GLN A 346 4.27 -2.71 -7.21
C GLN A 346 5.41 -3.73 -7.35
N SER A 347 5.97 -3.88 -8.55
CA SER A 347 7.24 -4.60 -8.71
C SER A 347 8.01 -3.99 -9.87
N PRO A 348 9.31 -3.76 -9.72
CA PRO A 348 10.15 -3.56 -10.88
C PRO A 348 10.10 -4.81 -11.74
N SER A 349 10.13 -4.70 -13.07
CA SER A 349 10.52 -5.90 -13.82
C SER A 349 11.93 -6.27 -13.34
N ALA A 350 12.11 -7.48 -12.82
CA ALA A 350 13.40 -7.92 -12.28
C ALA A 350 14.55 -7.74 -13.30
N ALA A 351 14.23 -7.77 -14.59
CA ALA A 351 15.15 -7.51 -15.71
C ALA A 351 15.64 -6.05 -15.83
N LEU A 352 15.00 -5.07 -15.17
CA LEU A 352 15.28 -3.63 -15.35
C LEU A 352 16.05 -2.98 -14.21
N VAL A 353 16.21 -3.70 -13.10
CA VAL A 353 16.78 -3.14 -11.88
C VAL A 353 18.12 -3.78 -11.53
N ASP A 354 18.47 -4.88 -12.20
CA ASP A 354 19.75 -5.52 -11.99
C ASP A 354 20.41 -5.92 -13.31
N TRP A 355 21.22 -5.01 -13.85
CA TRP A 355 22.21 -5.31 -14.88
C TRP A 355 23.49 -5.92 -14.24
N GLY A 356 23.32 -6.78 -13.23
CA GLY A 356 24.39 -7.62 -12.67
C GLY A 356 25.27 -6.96 -11.60
N THR A 357 24.72 -6.41 -10.52
CA THR A 357 25.53 -5.81 -9.43
C THR A 357 25.46 -6.49 -8.07
N ALA A 358 24.69 -7.57 -7.90
CA ALA A 358 24.87 -8.49 -6.78
C ALA A 358 24.36 -9.87 -7.17
N GLN A 359 24.96 -10.95 -6.64
CA GLN A 359 24.29 -12.25 -6.59
C GLN A 359 23.04 -12.09 -5.72
N GLN A 360 21.92 -11.72 -6.34
CA GLN A 360 20.65 -11.65 -5.64
C GLN A 360 20.23 -13.09 -5.35
N LEU A 361 20.09 -13.41 -4.07
CA LEU A 361 19.50 -14.66 -3.62
C LEU A 361 18.16 -14.87 -4.35
N SER A 362 17.87 -16.10 -4.77
CA SER A 362 16.55 -16.43 -5.32
C SER A 362 15.45 -16.02 -4.34
N LEU A 363 14.23 -15.78 -4.81
CA LEU A 363 13.12 -15.44 -3.92
C LEU A 363 12.93 -16.51 -2.82
N ALA A 364 13.06 -17.79 -3.17
CA ALA A 364 13.03 -18.87 -2.19
C ALA A 364 14.10 -18.74 -1.08
N GLN A 365 15.28 -18.20 -1.38
CA GLN A 365 16.33 -17.94 -0.40
C GLN A 365 16.11 -16.64 0.38
N GLN A 366 15.39 -15.67 -0.19
CA GLN A 366 15.01 -14.43 0.52
C GLN A 366 13.87 -14.69 1.51
N TYR A 367 12.96 -15.64 1.21
CA TYR A 367 11.83 -16.01 2.07
C TYR A 367 11.96 -17.45 2.57
N PRO A 368 12.88 -17.73 3.51
CA PRO A 368 13.01 -19.05 4.12
C PRO A 368 11.82 -19.33 5.04
N TYR A 369 11.27 -20.55 4.94
CA TYR A 369 10.33 -21.07 5.94
C TYR A 369 11.07 -21.40 7.24
N LEU A 370 10.37 -21.29 8.38
CA LEU A 370 10.87 -21.82 9.65
C LEU A 370 11.06 -23.34 9.57
N GLN A 371 12.26 -23.81 9.90
CA GLN A 371 12.59 -25.24 10.00
C GLN A 371 12.73 -25.65 11.47
N GLU A 372 11.66 -26.20 12.05
CA GLU A 372 11.62 -26.76 13.40
C GLU A 372 11.03 -28.19 13.36
N GLY A 373 11.84 -29.17 12.96
CA GLY A 373 11.44 -30.58 12.88
C GLY A 373 10.41 -30.89 11.77
N ASP A 374 9.83 -32.09 11.82
CA ASP A 374 8.96 -32.64 10.75
C ASP A 374 7.54 -32.03 10.69
N GLN A 375 7.15 -31.15 11.64
CA GLN A 375 5.81 -30.53 11.71
C GLN A 375 5.88 -29.03 12.08
N SER A 376 6.70 -28.25 11.35
CA SER A 376 6.76 -26.80 11.56
C SER A 376 5.60 -26.06 10.90
N LEU A 377 5.19 -24.93 11.49
CA LEU A 377 4.22 -24.03 10.86
C LEU A 377 4.82 -23.44 9.56
N PRO A 378 4.07 -23.40 8.45
CA PRO A 378 4.55 -22.88 7.17
C PRO A 378 4.54 -21.36 7.13
N PHE A 379 5.41 -20.73 7.94
CA PHE A 379 5.51 -19.29 8.06
C PHE A 379 6.97 -18.82 7.96
N PHE A 380 7.18 -17.53 7.69
CA PHE A 380 8.52 -16.94 7.51
C PHE A 380 9.41 -17.15 8.75
N ASP A 381 10.66 -17.58 8.54
CA ASP A 381 11.63 -17.77 9.63
C ASP A 381 11.91 -16.44 10.37
N PRO A 382 11.46 -16.28 11.63
CA PRO A 382 11.62 -15.03 12.36
C PRO A 382 13.08 -14.74 12.73
N ALA A 383 14.00 -15.70 12.61
CA ALA A 383 15.43 -15.47 12.78
C ALA A 383 16.08 -14.72 11.60
N GLN A 384 15.44 -14.74 10.42
CA GLN A 384 16.01 -14.19 9.18
C GLN A 384 15.59 -12.73 8.97
N PRO A 385 16.45 -11.87 8.40
CA PRO A 385 16.08 -10.48 8.13
C PRO A 385 14.91 -10.40 7.15
N LEU A 386 13.97 -9.48 7.38
CA LEU A 386 12.85 -9.28 6.46
C LEU A 386 13.36 -8.81 5.09
N PRO A 387 12.96 -9.48 3.99
CA PRO A 387 13.21 -8.98 2.65
C PRO A 387 12.64 -7.59 2.43
N ALA A 388 13.30 -6.77 1.61
CA ALA A 388 12.94 -5.37 1.40
C ALA A 388 11.47 -5.16 1.03
N ARG A 389 10.89 -6.06 0.23
CA ARG A 389 9.49 -6.01 -0.24
C ARG A 389 8.45 -6.11 0.90
N VAL A 390 8.80 -6.77 2.00
CA VAL A 390 7.89 -6.99 3.15
C VAL A 390 8.34 -6.23 4.39
N LYS A 391 9.33 -5.33 4.26
CA LYS A 391 9.74 -4.48 5.37
C LYS A 391 8.61 -3.51 5.74
N PRO A 392 8.35 -3.34 7.03
CA PRO A 392 7.32 -2.43 7.51
C PRO A 392 7.63 -0.98 7.10
N LYS A 393 6.61 -0.29 6.58
CA LYS A 393 6.73 1.09 6.10
C LYS A 393 6.83 2.08 7.27
N PRO A 394 7.53 3.22 7.15
CA PRO A 394 7.63 4.20 8.25
C PRO A 394 6.28 4.70 8.79
N ARG A 395 5.28 4.88 7.92
CA ARG A 395 3.91 5.26 8.33
C ARG A 395 3.25 4.21 9.21
N TYR A 396 3.52 2.92 8.95
CA TYR A 396 3.04 1.84 9.79
C TYR A 396 3.64 1.95 11.19
N TRP A 397 4.96 2.08 11.32
CA TRP A 397 5.61 2.22 12.62
C TRP A 397 5.17 3.46 13.41
N ALA A 398 4.93 4.57 12.71
CA ALA A 398 4.37 5.76 13.34
C ALA A 398 2.95 5.50 13.89
N ASN A 399 2.08 4.84 13.12
CA ASN A 399 0.73 4.48 13.58
C ASN A 399 0.80 3.50 14.77
N PHE A 400 1.63 2.47 14.66
CA PHE A 400 1.86 1.48 15.71
C PHE A 400 2.36 2.13 17.00
N GLY A 401 3.38 2.99 16.92
CA GLY A 401 3.94 3.69 18.08
C GLY A 401 2.96 4.65 18.77
N LEU A 402 1.94 5.16 18.08
CA LEU A 402 0.89 5.98 18.70
C LEU A 402 -0.12 5.15 19.52
N LYS A 403 -0.12 3.82 19.37
CA LYS A 403 -1.09 2.91 20.02
C LYS A 403 -0.44 1.94 20.99
N LEU A 404 0.90 1.88 21.01
CA LEU A 404 1.66 1.05 21.91
C LEU A 404 1.74 1.66 23.32
N ILE A 405 1.18 0.93 24.29
CA ILE A 405 1.19 1.30 25.71
C ILE A 405 1.59 0.08 26.55
N PRO A 406 2.65 0.16 27.39
CA PRO A 406 3.62 1.26 27.50
C PRO A 406 4.59 1.32 26.31
N PRO A 407 5.39 2.39 26.15
CA PRO A 407 6.48 2.40 25.18
C PRO A 407 7.43 1.23 25.36
N ARG A 408 7.86 0.65 24.24
CA ARG A 408 8.80 -0.48 24.21
C ARG A 408 9.69 -0.38 22.98
N GLN A 409 10.93 -0.81 23.12
CA GLN A 409 11.79 -1.12 21.97
C GLN A 409 11.40 -2.51 21.44
N LEU A 410 10.71 -2.54 20.31
CA LEU A 410 10.21 -3.78 19.70
C LEU A 410 11.13 -4.34 18.61
N ASP A 411 11.93 -3.47 18.01
CA ASP A 411 12.96 -3.81 17.03
C ASP A 411 14.25 -3.06 17.39
N PRO A 412 15.42 -3.72 17.49
CA PRO A 412 16.70 -3.05 17.71
C PRO A 412 17.05 -1.99 16.67
N GLU A 413 16.52 -2.10 15.45
CA GLU A 413 16.74 -1.14 14.36
C GLU A 413 15.81 0.08 14.41
N LEU A 414 14.82 0.09 15.32
CA LEU A 414 13.84 1.17 15.48
C LEU A 414 14.07 1.95 16.78
N PRO A 415 13.69 3.25 16.82
CA PRO A 415 13.62 3.98 18.08
C PRO A 415 12.58 3.34 19.00
N GLU A 416 12.66 3.64 20.30
CA GLU A 416 11.59 3.28 21.25
C GLU A 416 10.26 3.86 20.74
N LEU A 417 9.30 2.98 20.51
CA LEU A 417 7.97 3.34 20.04
C LEU A 417 7.02 3.38 21.24
N GLY A 418 6.05 4.29 21.22
CA GLY A 418 5.06 4.44 22.29
C GLY A 418 4.91 5.87 22.79
N ILE A 419 3.90 6.07 23.63
CA ILE A 419 3.63 7.37 24.27
C ILE A 419 4.48 7.50 25.55
N THR A 420 5.51 8.35 25.52
CA THR A 420 6.42 8.57 26.65
C THR A 420 5.71 9.21 27.84
N GLY A 421 6.14 8.87 29.06
CA GLY A 421 5.59 9.41 30.32
C GLY A 421 4.29 8.77 30.82
N VAL A 422 3.64 7.92 30.03
CA VAL A 422 2.37 7.27 30.42
C VAL A 422 2.56 6.33 31.62
N THR A 423 3.67 5.59 31.70
CA THR A 423 3.99 4.73 32.85
C THR A 423 4.19 5.50 34.16
N ALA A 424 4.74 6.72 34.08
CA ALA A 424 4.90 7.60 35.25
C ALA A 424 3.56 8.13 35.79
N VAL A 425 2.52 8.14 34.96
CA VAL A 425 1.16 8.58 35.32
C VAL A 425 0.26 7.39 35.74
N MET A 426 0.36 6.25 35.03
CA MET A 426 -0.54 5.10 35.26
C MET A 426 -0.20 4.26 36.50
N GLY A 427 1.04 4.31 36.99
CA GLY A 427 1.50 3.43 38.06
C GLY A 427 1.32 1.94 37.70
N THR A 428 1.13 1.08 38.70
CA THR A 428 0.93 -0.38 38.51
C THR A 428 -0.48 -0.76 38.04
N ASN A 429 -1.41 0.19 37.88
CA ASN A 429 -2.84 -0.08 37.62
C ASN A 429 -3.27 0.44 36.23
N ALA A 430 -2.61 -0.03 35.18
CA ALA A 430 -2.83 0.42 33.79
C ALA A 430 -4.30 0.27 33.33
N THR A 431 -5.02 -0.74 33.81
CA THR A 431 -6.42 -1.04 33.45
C THR A 431 -7.39 0.11 33.75
N THR A 432 -7.17 0.87 34.82
CA THR A 432 -7.99 2.04 35.18
C THR A 432 -7.81 3.23 34.24
N TYR A 433 -6.68 3.34 33.55
CA TYR A 433 -6.35 4.47 32.67
C TYR A 433 -6.61 4.19 31.19
N LEU A 434 -6.79 2.92 30.81
CA LEU A 434 -7.17 2.57 29.44
C LEU A 434 -8.60 3.03 29.14
N PRO A 435 -8.89 3.51 27.91
CA PRO A 435 -10.23 3.91 27.51
C PRO A 435 -11.28 2.83 27.76
N PRO A 436 -12.50 3.17 28.17
CA PRO A 436 -13.52 2.16 28.41
C PRO A 436 -13.95 1.49 27.10
N ASN A 437 -14.03 0.16 27.12
CA ASN A 437 -14.55 -0.69 26.05
C ASN A 437 -16.06 -0.99 26.23
N LEU A 438 -16.66 -1.71 25.29
CA LEU A 438 -18.08 -2.10 25.26
C LEU A 438 -18.52 -2.74 26.56
N THR A 439 -17.78 -3.74 27.04
CA THR A 439 -18.15 -4.46 28.27
C THR A 439 -18.06 -3.55 29.51
N ARG A 440 -17.09 -2.64 29.61
CA ARG A 440 -17.06 -1.62 30.69
C ARG A 440 -18.19 -0.60 30.60
N ASN A 441 -18.71 -0.35 29.40
CA ASN A 441 -19.79 0.62 29.15
C ASN A 441 -21.21 0.02 29.25
N ARG A 442 -21.35 -1.30 29.45
CA ARG A 442 -22.64 -2.00 29.47
C ARG A 442 -23.00 -2.46 30.88
N GLN A 443 -24.14 -1.98 31.39
CA GLN A 443 -24.67 -2.41 32.70
C GLN A 443 -25.16 -3.87 32.68
N ASP A 444 -25.61 -4.35 31.51
CA ASP A 444 -26.14 -5.68 31.25
C ASP A 444 -25.08 -6.67 30.76
N LYS A 445 -23.79 -6.38 30.92
CA LYS A 445 -22.68 -7.23 30.42
C LYS A 445 -22.69 -8.67 30.98
N PHE A 446 -23.38 -8.90 32.10
CA PHE A 446 -23.55 -10.23 32.71
C PHE A 446 -24.93 -10.83 32.43
N SER A 447 -25.76 -10.21 31.59
CA SER A 447 -27.06 -10.77 31.21
C SER A 447 -26.91 -11.98 30.29
N ASP A 448 -27.94 -12.82 30.24
CA ASP A 448 -28.01 -13.96 29.33
C ASP A 448 -28.12 -13.51 27.86
N ASP A 449 -28.82 -12.40 27.61
CA ASP A 449 -28.96 -11.83 26.27
C ASP A 449 -27.62 -11.32 25.74
N PHE A 450 -26.85 -10.59 26.56
CA PHE A 450 -25.50 -10.19 26.20
C PHE A 450 -24.58 -11.41 26.06
N PHE A 451 -24.76 -12.44 26.91
CA PHE A 451 -24.03 -13.69 26.77
C PHE A 451 -24.28 -14.36 25.41
N VAL A 452 -25.50 -14.32 24.86
CA VAL A 452 -25.76 -14.85 23.51
C VAL A 452 -25.21 -13.92 22.44
N GLU A 453 -25.41 -12.61 22.56
CA GLU A 453 -24.99 -11.61 21.58
C GLU A 453 -23.50 -11.69 21.27
N ARG A 454 -22.65 -11.86 22.28
CA ARG A 454 -21.19 -11.97 22.09
C ARG A 454 -20.76 -13.27 21.40
N ARG A 455 -21.52 -14.35 21.52
CA ARG A 455 -21.26 -15.63 20.80
C ARG A 455 -21.70 -15.59 19.34
N LEU A 456 -22.63 -14.70 18.99
CA LEU A 456 -23.03 -14.43 17.60
C LEU A 456 -22.11 -13.41 16.94
N ASN A 457 -21.77 -12.32 17.63
CA ASN A 457 -21.17 -11.12 17.01
C ASN A 457 -19.88 -10.62 17.67
N GLY A 458 -19.39 -11.27 18.72
CA GLY A 458 -18.17 -10.90 19.41
C GLY A 458 -16.90 -11.30 18.67
N PHE A 459 -15.79 -11.33 19.39
CA PHE A 459 -14.46 -11.66 18.88
C PHE A 459 -14.25 -13.12 18.42
N ASN A 460 -15.17 -14.06 18.75
CA ASN A 460 -15.10 -15.47 18.38
C ASN A 460 -16.40 -15.96 17.72
N PRO A 461 -16.79 -15.37 16.57
CA PRO A 461 -18.06 -15.70 15.95
C PRO A 461 -18.01 -17.08 15.24
N GLY A 462 -19.17 -17.58 14.80
CA GLY A 462 -19.26 -18.77 13.95
C GLY A 462 -18.95 -20.10 14.65
N ARG A 463 -19.10 -20.15 15.97
CA ARG A 463 -18.81 -21.36 16.78
C ARG A 463 -20.03 -22.24 17.07
N LEU A 464 -21.25 -21.73 16.86
CA LEU A 464 -22.49 -22.43 17.13
C LEU A 464 -22.68 -23.62 16.17
N GLN A 465 -22.95 -24.80 16.71
CA GLN A 465 -23.22 -26.01 15.94
C GLN A 465 -24.65 -26.47 16.19
N ARG A 466 -25.42 -26.69 15.11
CA ARG A 466 -26.79 -27.18 15.19
C ARG A 466 -26.80 -28.65 15.62
N VAL A 467 -27.63 -29.01 16.59
CA VAL A 467 -27.78 -30.40 17.08
C VAL A 467 -29.22 -30.91 16.96
N GLN A 468 -29.41 -32.19 16.66
CA GLN A 468 -30.74 -32.79 16.51
C GLN A 468 -31.09 -33.70 17.69
N GLY A 469 -32.38 -33.85 17.97
CA GLY A 469 -32.88 -34.78 19.00
C GLY A 469 -32.56 -34.36 20.44
N GLN A 470 -32.23 -33.09 20.68
CA GLN A 470 -31.93 -32.55 22.01
C GLN A 470 -32.97 -31.48 22.43
N PRO A 471 -33.15 -31.22 23.73
CA PRO A 471 -33.97 -30.12 24.23
C PRO A 471 -33.46 -28.71 23.85
N TRP A 472 -32.21 -28.62 23.38
CA TRP A 472 -31.59 -27.41 22.87
C TRP A 472 -31.31 -27.54 21.36
N HIS A 473 -31.10 -26.41 20.70
CA HIS A 473 -30.98 -26.34 19.24
C HIS A 473 -29.53 -26.21 18.79
N TYR A 474 -28.71 -25.50 19.56
CA TYR A 474 -27.31 -25.24 19.26
C TYR A 474 -26.40 -25.53 20.44
N VAL A 475 -25.13 -25.84 20.13
CA VAL A 475 -24.05 -25.97 21.12
C VAL A 475 -22.80 -25.22 20.69
N ILE A 476 -22.01 -24.78 21.66
CA ILE A 476 -20.59 -24.49 21.47
C ILE A 476 -19.83 -25.35 22.46
N ARG A 477 -18.84 -26.09 21.98
CA ARG A 477 -18.10 -27.08 22.76
C ARG A 477 -16.59 -26.85 22.62
N TYR A 478 -15.90 -26.79 23.75
CA TYR A 478 -14.44 -26.79 23.82
C TYR A 478 -13.97 -28.07 24.53
N ASP A 479 -13.05 -28.79 23.89
CA ASP A 479 -12.49 -30.05 24.37
C ASP A 479 -11.00 -29.87 24.63
N ALA A 480 -10.62 -29.88 25.89
CA ALA A 480 -9.25 -29.67 26.34
C ALA A 480 -8.65 -30.92 27.01
N ARG A 481 -9.30 -32.09 26.90
CA ARG A 481 -8.84 -33.35 27.51
C ARG A 481 -7.42 -33.76 27.13
N GLN A 482 -6.97 -33.29 25.97
CA GLN A 482 -5.68 -33.63 25.36
C GLN A 482 -4.55 -32.65 25.68
N TYR A 483 -4.82 -31.60 26.47
CA TYR A 483 -3.86 -30.54 26.78
C TYR A 483 -3.53 -30.53 28.27
N ALA A 484 -2.25 -30.34 28.60
CA ALA A 484 -1.83 -30.06 29.97
C ALA A 484 -2.20 -28.62 30.40
N VAL A 485 -2.62 -28.50 31.66
CA VAL A 485 -3.00 -27.23 32.30
C VAL A 485 -1.95 -26.90 33.37
N GLU A 486 -1.60 -25.63 33.53
CA GLU A 486 -0.69 -25.19 34.58
C GLU A 486 -1.21 -25.56 36.00
N PRO A 487 -0.34 -25.79 36.99
CA PRO A 487 -0.74 -26.28 38.32
C PRO A 487 -1.84 -25.47 39.01
N ALA A 488 -1.82 -24.13 38.91
CA ALA A 488 -2.85 -23.24 39.46
C ALA A 488 -3.93 -22.86 38.43
N GLY A 489 -3.81 -23.31 37.17
CA GLY A 489 -4.69 -22.94 36.08
C GLY A 489 -6.05 -23.64 36.17
N ILE A 490 -7.11 -22.89 35.84
CA ILE A 490 -8.47 -23.40 35.71
C ILE A 490 -8.82 -23.47 34.23
N LEU A 491 -8.78 -24.68 33.68
CA LEU A 491 -9.29 -24.99 32.36
C LEU A 491 -10.07 -26.31 32.43
N PRO A 492 -11.39 -26.32 32.17
CA PRO A 492 -12.17 -27.55 32.14
C PRO A 492 -11.65 -28.47 31.04
N SER A 493 -11.59 -29.78 31.32
CA SER A 493 -11.24 -30.77 30.30
C SER A 493 -12.29 -30.84 29.20
N LEU A 494 -13.54 -30.52 29.53
CA LEU A 494 -14.62 -30.33 28.58
C LEU A 494 -15.52 -29.20 29.08
N ILE A 495 -16.00 -28.33 28.18
CA ILE A 495 -17.07 -27.37 28.46
C ILE A 495 -17.98 -27.19 27.25
N GLU A 496 -19.29 -27.17 27.47
CA GLU A 496 -20.32 -27.07 26.43
C GLU A 496 -21.43 -26.12 26.87
N ALA A 497 -21.62 -25.02 26.13
CA ALA A 497 -22.78 -24.14 26.27
C ALA A 497 -23.86 -24.58 25.28
N ARG A 498 -25.10 -24.67 25.76
CA ARG A 498 -26.27 -25.14 25.00
C ARG A 498 -27.26 -23.99 24.87
N PHE A 499 -27.90 -23.84 23.71
CA PHE A 499 -28.78 -22.73 23.39
C PHE A 499 -30.09 -23.20 22.77
N CYS A 500 -31.21 -22.57 23.14
CA CYS A 500 -32.53 -22.83 22.60
C CYS A 500 -33.13 -21.57 21.95
N PHE A 501 -34.13 -21.76 21.08
CA PHE A 501 -34.88 -20.66 20.52
C PHE A 501 -35.90 -20.10 21.52
N CYS A 502 -36.00 -18.78 21.55
CA CYS A 502 -37.19 -18.05 22.00
C CYS A 502 -37.59 -17.09 20.89
N GLY A 503 -38.66 -17.40 20.16
CA GLY A 503 -38.97 -16.70 18.91
C GLY A 503 -37.84 -16.86 17.88
N GLN A 504 -37.31 -15.75 17.36
CA GLN A 504 -36.20 -15.73 16.40
C GLN A 504 -34.83 -15.38 17.04
N TYR A 505 -34.74 -15.51 18.36
CA TYR A 505 -33.53 -15.27 19.14
C TYR A 505 -33.07 -16.54 19.85
N LEU A 506 -31.79 -16.60 20.19
CA LEU A 506 -31.23 -17.66 21.02
C LEU A 506 -31.17 -17.23 22.48
N HIS A 507 -31.38 -18.19 23.39
CA HIS A 507 -31.18 -18.04 24.83
C HIS A 507 -30.35 -19.21 25.36
N PRO A 508 -29.55 -19.01 26.43
CA PRO A 508 -28.84 -20.11 27.03
C PRO A 508 -29.81 -21.10 27.67
N HIS A 509 -29.58 -22.39 27.44
CA HIS A 509 -30.31 -23.49 28.08
C HIS A 509 -29.55 -24.01 29.31
N SER A 510 -28.24 -24.23 29.15
CA SER A 510 -27.35 -24.72 30.21
C SER A 510 -25.90 -24.64 29.79
N ILE A 511 -24.98 -24.64 30.76
CA ILE A 511 -23.55 -24.86 30.55
C ILE A 511 -23.15 -26.10 31.33
N GLU A 512 -22.50 -27.04 30.66
CA GLU A 512 -21.96 -28.26 31.26
C GLU A 512 -20.44 -28.26 31.14
N PHE A 513 -19.73 -28.52 32.23
CA PHE A 513 -18.27 -28.55 32.22
C PHE A 513 -17.72 -29.65 33.12
N THR A 514 -16.52 -30.12 32.81
CA THR A 514 -15.79 -31.10 33.62
C THR A 514 -14.50 -30.49 34.13
N LEU A 515 -14.41 -30.28 35.45
CA LEU A 515 -13.26 -29.67 36.12
C LEU A 515 -12.77 -30.60 37.23
N LYS A 516 -11.45 -30.85 37.30
CA LYS A 516 -10.83 -31.76 38.29
C LYS A 516 -11.52 -33.14 38.39
N GLY A 517 -11.99 -33.67 37.25
CA GLY A 517 -12.67 -34.96 37.16
C GLY A 517 -14.15 -34.96 37.58
N GLN A 518 -14.72 -33.81 37.94
CA GLN A 518 -16.13 -33.66 38.30
C GLN A 518 -16.88 -32.94 37.18
N THR A 519 -18.03 -33.49 36.78
CA THR A 519 -18.91 -32.88 35.79
C THR A 519 -20.04 -32.15 36.50
N GLU A 520 -20.19 -30.87 36.17
CA GLU A 520 -21.27 -30.01 36.66
C GLU A 520 -22.10 -29.50 35.48
N ARG A 521 -23.39 -29.29 35.72
CA ARG A 521 -24.31 -28.67 34.78
C ARG A 521 -25.06 -27.56 35.50
N GLN A 522 -25.02 -26.37 34.93
CA GLN A 522 -25.67 -25.17 35.46
C GLN A 522 -26.70 -24.65 34.45
N HIS A 523 -27.78 -24.08 34.97
CA HIS A 523 -28.91 -23.53 34.24
C HIS A 523 -29.15 -22.06 34.58
N PRO A 524 -29.78 -21.28 33.68
CA PRO A 524 -30.26 -19.95 34.00
C PRO A 524 -31.11 -19.95 35.28
N GLY A 525 -30.75 -19.09 36.24
CA GLY A 525 -31.41 -18.98 37.54
C GLY A 525 -30.72 -19.75 38.67
N ASP A 526 -29.79 -20.65 38.37
CA ASP A 526 -28.95 -21.27 39.40
C ASP A 526 -28.07 -20.21 40.08
N ARG A 527 -27.80 -20.38 41.38
CA ARG A 527 -26.99 -19.44 42.17
C ARG A 527 -25.62 -19.18 41.54
N ASP A 528 -25.01 -20.22 40.99
CA ASP A 528 -23.65 -20.17 40.46
C ASP A 528 -23.64 -20.00 38.92
N TRP A 529 -24.77 -19.67 38.29
CA TRP A 529 -24.92 -19.55 36.83
C TRP A 529 -23.93 -18.58 36.17
N GLU A 530 -23.69 -17.42 36.78
CA GLU A 530 -22.72 -16.45 36.24
C GLU A 530 -21.28 -16.95 36.39
N TRP A 531 -20.98 -17.83 37.34
CA TRP A 531 -19.69 -18.52 37.37
C TRP A 531 -19.53 -19.44 36.15
N GLY A 532 -20.55 -20.24 35.81
CA GLY A 532 -20.55 -21.08 34.60
C GLY A 532 -20.38 -20.25 33.31
N LYS A 533 -21.06 -19.10 33.22
CA LYS A 533 -20.88 -18.19 32.08
C LYS A 533 -19.48 -17.57 32.04
N ARG A 534 -18.92 -17.10 33.15
CA ARG A 534 -17.54 -16.59 33.21
C ARG A 534 -16.53 -17.66 32.80
N LEU A 535 -16.66 -18.86 33.34
CA LEU A 535 -15.82 -20.01 32.98
C LEU A 535 -15.86 -20.26 31.47
N PHE A 536 -17.05 -20.26 30.87
CA PHE A 536 -17.22 -20.40 29.43
C PHE A 536 -16.52 -19.28 28.64
N ARG A 537 -16.71 -18.01 29.03
CA ARG A 537 -16.07 -16.86 28.37
C ARG A 537 -14.55 -16.94 28.40
N CYS A 538 -13.97 -17.33 29.52
CA CYS A 538 -12.52 -17.46 29.67
C CYS A 538 -11.95 -18.61 28.81
N VAL A 539 -12.63 -19.75 28.76
CA VAL A 539 -12.24 -20.86 27.87
C VAL A 539 -12.35 -20.44 26.40
N GLU A 540 -13.46 -19.79 26.04
CA GLU A 540 -13.66 -19.23 24.70
C GLU A 540 -12.53 -18.28 24.29
N PHE A 541 -12.05 -17.45 25.21
CA PHE A 541 -10.98 -16.50 24.96
C PHE A 541 -9.67 -17.20 24.58
N VAL A 542 -9.26 -18.27 25.31
CA VAL A 542 -8.07 -19.07 24.95
C VAL A 542 -8.16 -19.57 23.52
N PHE A 543 -9.28 -20.20 23.16
CA PHE A 543 -9.44 -20.77 21.82
C PHE A 543 -9.72 -19.72 20.74
N GLN A 544 -10.25 -18.55 21.10
CA GLN A 544 -10.37 -17.42 20.19
C GLN A 544 -8.98 -16.95 19.76
N GLU A 545 -8.09 -16.68 20.72
CA GLU A 545 -6.76 -16.15 20.41
C GLU A 545 -5.93 -17.17 19.63
N VAL A 546 -5.93 -18.43 20.06
CA VAL A 546 -5.08 -19.45 19.43
C VAL A 546 -5.64 -19.92 18.09
N GLN A 547 -6.94 -20.24 18.01
CA GLN A 547 -7.52 -20.82 16.79
C GLN A 547 -8.05 -19.74 15.84
N SER A 548 -8.91 -18.86 16.35
CA SER A 548 -9.67 -17.93 15.49
C SER A 548 -8.80 -16.76 15.02
N HIS A 549 -8.01 -16.18 15.90
CA HIS A 549 -7.11 -15.08 15.59
C HIS A 549 -5.79 -15.62 15.03
N LEU A 550 -4.88 -16.10 15.88
CA LEU A 550 -3.55 -16.52 15.46
C LEU A 550 -3.57 -17.63 14.38
N GLY A 551 -4.37 -18.68 14.57
CA GLY A 551 -4.45 -19.82 13.64
C GLY A 551 -5.08 -19.46 12.30
N ARG A 552 -6.35 -19.08 12.29
CA ARG A 552 -7.15 -18.88 11.06
C ARG A 552 -6.86 -17.60 10.30
N SER A 553 -6.31 -16.55 10.93
CA SER A 553 -5.81 -15.38 10.19
C SER A 553 -4.30 -15.47 9.99
N HIS A 554 -3.49 -15.21 11.02
CA HIS A 554 -2.06 -15.01 10.87
C HIS A 554 -1.33 -16.21 10.27
N MET A 555 -1.34 -17.37 10.93
CA MET A 555 -0.55 -18.54 10.51
C MET A 555 -1.12 -19.17 9.23
N ASN A 556 -2.46 -19.19 9.11
CA ASN A 556 -3.13 -19.65 7.90
C ASN A 556 -2.77 -18.78 6.69
N MET A 557 -2.76 -17.45 6.82
CA MET A 557 -2.43 -16.55 5.70
C MET A 557 -0.94 -16.54 5.38
N ASP A 558 -0.07 -16.75 6.37
CA ASP A 558 1.38 -16.77 6.17
C ASP A 558 1.80 -17.83 5.14
N GLN A 559 1.19 -19.02 5.17
CA GLN A 559 1.50 -20.09 4.20
C GLN A 559 1.21 -19.67 2.74
N TYR A 560 0.13 -18.93 2.52
CA TYR A 560 -0.21 -18.40 1.19
C TYR A 560 0.70 -17.22 0.83
N ALA A 561 1.04 -16.38 1.80
CA ALA A 561 1.96 -15.27 1.63
C ALA A 561 3.36 -15.74 1.24
N MET A 562 3.88 -16.76 1.92
CA MET A 562 5.17 -17.36 1.64
C MET A 562 5.19 -17.96 0.24
N ALA A 563 4.21 -18.81 -0.11
CA ALA A 563 4.09 -19.35 -1.45
C ALA A 563 3.99 -18.23 -2.52
N TYR A 564 3.25 -17.16 -2.24
CA TYR A 564 3.14 -15.98 -3.10
C TYR A 564 4.49 -15.29 -3.30
N TYR A 565 5.16 -14.84 -2.22
CA TYR A 565 6.38 -14.05 -2.29
C TYR A 565 7.58 -14.83 -2.84
N ARG A 566 7.57 -16.16 -2.72
CA ARG A 566 8.61 -17.05 -3.26
C ARG A 566 8.50 -17.30 -4.75
N ASN A 567 7.31 -17.11 -5.35
CA ASN A 567 7.02 -17.60 -6.70
C ASN A 567 6.44 -16.55 -7.67
N LEU A 568 5.65 -15.58 -7.21
CA LEU A 568 4.97 -14.61 -8.08
C LEU A 568 5.83 -13.36 -8.29
N VAL A 569 6.18 -13.11 -9.56
CA VAL A 569 7.04 -12.00 -10.00
C VAL A 569 6.37 -11.17 -11.08
N ASN A 570 5.99 -11.81 -12.19
CA ASN A 570 5.44 -11.12 -13.36
C ASN A 570 3.92 -11.26 -13.45
N ASN A 571 3.35 -12.27 -12.81
CA ASN A 571 1.92 -12.56 -12.89
C ASN A 571 1.07 -11.38 -12.37
N PRO A 572 0.04 -10.92 -13.11
CA PRO A 572 -0.84 -9.82 -12.67
C PRO A 572 -1.53 -10.05 -11.33
N LEU A 573 -1.65 -11.29 -10.85
CA LEU A 573 -2.16 -11.59 -9.51
C LEU A 573 -1.49 -10.78 -8.39
N ARG A 574 -0.26 -10.32 -8.58
CA ARG A 574 0.40 -9.41 -7.63
C ARG A 574 -0.40 -8.14 -7.36
N LEU A 575 -1.06 -7.58 -8.37
CA LEU A 575 -1.89 -6.37 -8.24
C LEU A 575 -3.12 -6.61 -7.37
N LEU A 576 -3.59 -7.86 -7.36
CA LEU A 576 -4.73 -8.28 -6.57
C LEU A 576 -4.31 -8.64 -5.15
N LEU A 577 -3.35 -9.55 -4.97
CA LEU A 577 -3.06 -10.16 -3.67
C LEU A 577 -2.09 -9.35 -2.80
N GLU A 578 -1.13 -8.64 -3.39
CA GLU A 578 -0.08 -7.97 -2.62
C GLU A 578 -0.61 -6.95 -1.61
N PRO A 579 -1.60 -6.10 -1.93
CA PRO A 579 -2.19 -5.19 -0.94
C PRO A 579 -2.80 -5.91 0.26
N HIS A 580 -3.23 -7.18 0.11
CA HIS A 580 -3.83 -7.99 1.17
C HIS A 580 -2.81 -8.84 1.95
N LEU A 581 -1.56 -8.88 1.49
CA LEU A 581 -0.44 -9.58 2.13
C LEU A 581 0.60 -8.60 2.71
N ASP A 582 0.45 -7.29 2.45
CA ASP A 582 1.30 -6.22 2.97
C ASP A 582 1.34 -6.25 4.51
N GLY A 583 2.53 -6.26 5.09
CA GLY A 583 2.74 -6.28 6.54
C GLY A 583 2.61 -7.64 7.23
N LEU A 584 1.98 -8.64 6.61
CA LEU A 584 1.70 -9.95 7.24
C LEU A 584 2.97 -10.66 7.75
N LEU A 585 3.99 -10.81 6.90
CA LEU A 585 5.24 -11.46 7.30
C LEU A 585 5.96 -10.67 8.41
N SER A 586 5.93 -9.34 8.33
CA SER A 586 6.55 -8.46 9.32
C SER A 586 5.87 -8.62 10.68
N ILE A 587 4.54 -8.63 10.71
CA ILE A 587 3.81 -8.69 11.97
C ILE A 587 3.86 -10.09 12.58
N ASN A 588 3.84 -11.14 11.76
CA ASN A 588 4.01 -12.52 12.25
C ASN A 588 5.40 -12.75 12.82
N LYS A 589 6.45 -12.17 12.21
CA LYS A 589 7.80 -12.18 12.77
C LYS A 589 7.86 -11.46 14.13
N LEU A 590 7.20 -10.32 14.27
CA LEU A 590 7.14 -9.61 15.56
C LEU A 590 6.34 -10.43 16.60
N GLY A 591 5.19 -10.96 16.21
CA GLY A 591 4.34 -11.81 17.04
C GLY A 591 5.01 -13.12 17.47
N ALA A 592 5.94 -13.66 16.67
CA ALA A 592 6.75 -14.82 17.06
C ALA A 592 7.60 -14.58 18.31
N ARG A 593 7.90 -13.31 18.65
CA ARG A 593 8.63 -12.93 19.87
C ARG A 593 7.71 -12.48 21.00
N LEU A 594 6.56 -11.86 20.68
CA LEU A 594 5.70 -11.19 21.67
C LEU A 594 4.44 -11.98 22.07
N ILE A 595 3.92 -12.82 21.18
CA ILE A 595 2.58 -13.42 21.30
C ILE A 595 2.65 -14.93 21.54
N LYS A 596 3.54 -15.64 20.83
CA LYS A 596 3.75 -17.08 20.95
C LYS A 596 5.16 -17.42 21.44
N GLY A 597 5.43 -18.70 21.64
CA GLY A 597 6.72 -19.19 22.17
C GLY A 597 6.74 -19.22 23.70
N GLU A 598 7.85 -19.65 24.29
CA GLU A 598 7.94 -19.91 25.74
C GLU A 598 7.61 -18.70 26.63
N THR A 599 7.89 -17.49 26.14
CA THR A 599 7.67 -16.21 26.82
C THR A 599 6.69 -15.31 26.06
N GLY A 600 5.83 -15.90 25.24
CA GLY A 600 4.81 -15.16 24.50
C GLY A 600 3.60 -14.84 25.38
N PHE A 601 2.89 -13.76 25.06
CA PHE A 601 1.69 -13.36 25.80
C PHE A 601 0.65 -14.48 25.99
N ILE A 602 0.31 -15.23 24.93
CA ILE A 602 -0.75 -16.25 25.00
C ILE A 602 -0.41 -17.33 26.03
N PRO A 603 0.75 -18.02 25.98
CA PRO A 603 1.08 -19.00 26.99
C PRO A 603 1.31 -18.39 28.38
N GLU A 604 1.88 -17.19 28.49
CA GLU A 604 2.06 -16.55 29.80
C GLU A 604 0.73 -16.18 30.48
N ALA A 605 -0.27 -15.77 29.70
CA ALA A 605 -1.55 -15.29 30.22
C ALA A 605 -2.62 -16.38 30.32
N SER A 606 -2.56 -17.43 29.50
CA SER A 606 -3.51 -18.54 29.50
C SER A 606 -3.14 -19.63 30.53
N ALA A 607 -4.06 -20.57 30.77
CA ALA A 607 -3.80 -21.73 31.62
C ALA A 607 -3.11 -22.90 30.87
N LEU A 608 -2.87 -22.76 29.55
CA LEU A 608 -2.17 -23.76 28.74
C LEU A 608 -0.67 -23.51 28.76
N THR A 609 0.11 -24.57 28.80
CA THR A 609 1.58 -24.45 28.66
C THR A 609 1.96 -24.02 27.22
N PRO A 610 3.16 -23.43 27.00
CA PRO A 610 3.63 -23.07 25.66
C PRO A 610 3.55 -24.19 24.62
N ALA A 611 3.90 -25.42 25.02
CA ALA A 611 3.83 -26.59 24.15
C ALA A 611 2.39 -26.92 23.72
N GLU A 612 1.42 -26.76 24.62
CA GLU A 612 0.01 -27.04 24.33
C GLU A 612 -0.62 -25.94 23.48
N VAL A 613 -0.25 -24.67 23.69
CA VAL A 613 -0.64 -23.58 22.79
C VAL A 613 -0.17 -23.87 21.35
N ASN A 614 1.09 -24.30 21.19
CA ASN A 614 1.61 -24.66 19.87
C ASN A 614 0.87 -25.88 19.27
N LYS A 615 0.52 -26.88 20.07
CA LYS A 615 -0.24 -28.05 19.64
C LYS A 615 -1.64 -27.68 19.15
N VAL A 616 -2.37 -26.81 19.88
CA VAL A 616 -3.67 -26.28 19.45
C VAL A 616 -3.54 -25.56 18.10
N LEU A 617 -2.49 -24.75 17.95
CA LEU A 617 -2.24 -23.97 16.75
C LEU A 617 -1.94 -24.85 15.52
N LEU A 618 -1.05 -25.84 15.65
CA LEU A 618 -0.74 -26.83 14.62
C LEU A 618 -2.00 -27.62 14.21
N GLU A 619 -2.77 -28.06 15.19
CA GLU A 619 -4.00 -28.81 14.96
C GLU A 619 -5.05 -27.97 14.21
N GLU A 620 -5.21 -26.69 14.54
CA GLU A 620 -6.12 -25.81 13.83
C GLU A 620 -5.66 -25.59 12.39
N VAL A 621 -4.40 -25.18 12.18
CA VAL A 621 -3.87 -24.87 10.84
C VAL A 621 -3.92 -26.10 9.93
N SER A 622 -3.70 -27.30 10.46
CA SER A 622 -3.76 -28.56 9.70
C SER A 622 -5.13 -28.88 9.09
N ARG A 623 -6.18 -28.16 9.49
CA ARG A 623 -7.57 -28.38 9.04
C ARG A 623 -8.07 -27.31 8.08
N LEU A 624 -7.25 -26.33 7.74
CA LEU A 624 -7.66 -25.16 6.97
C LEU A 624 -7.39 -25.37 5.48
N SER A 625 -8.45 -25.30 4.67
CA SER A 625 -8.38 -25.39 3.22
C SER A 625 -9.32 -24.36 2.60
N TYR A 626 -8.86 -23.73 1.51
CA TYR A 626 -9.69 -22.83 0.71
C TYR A 626 -10.69 -23.60 -0.17
N ARG A 627 -10.43 -24.88 -0.43
CA ARG A 627 -11.27 -25.71 -1.31
C ARG A 627 -12.62 -25.98 -0.66
N GLY A 628 -13.70 -25.69 -1.39
CA GLY A 628 -15.07 -25.82 -0.89
C GLY A 628 -15.43 -24.88 0.27
N TRP A 629 -14.54 -23.96 0.63
CA TRP A 629 -14.74 -23.05 1.74
C TRP A 629 -15.60 -21.86 1.34
N SER A 630 -16.60 -21.51 2.14
CA SER A 630 -17.30 -20.23 2.05
C SER A 630 -17.96 -19.96 3.41
N PRO A 631 -18.20 -18.69 3.78
CA PRO A 631 -18.96 -18.39 4.98
C PRO A 631 -20.39 -18.93 4.87
N ARG A 632 -20.95 -19.08 3.67
CA ARG A 632 -22.28 -19.69 3.46
C ARG A 632 -22.34 -21.14 3.93
N ASN A 633 -21.26 -21.91 3.72
CA ASN A 633 -21.15 -23.30 4.20
C ASN A 633 -20.86 -23.38 5.71
N ARG A 634 -20.52 -22.26 6.35
CA ARG A 634 -20.20 -22.16 7.79
C ARG A 634 -21.31 -21.47 8.60
N ALA A 635 -22.18 -20.73 7.93
CA ALA A 635 -23.27 -19.99 8.54
C ALA A 635 -24.30 -20.92 9.19
N LEU A 636 -25.02 -20.39 10.17
CA LEU A 636 -26.07 -21.12 10.84
C LEU A 636 -27.24 -21.39 9.86
N PRO A 637 -27.80 -22.61 9.87
CA PRO A 637 -28.86 -22.98 8.92
C PRO A 637 -30.22 -22.31 9.24
N ASP A 638 -30.43 -21.87 10.48
CA ASP A 638 -31.66 -21.24 10.94
C ASP A 638 -31.51 -19.70 10.98
N ALA A 639 -32.58 -18.97 10.66
CA ALA A 639 -32.59 -17.51 10.69
C ALA A 639 -32.65 -16.98 12.14
N ILE A 640 -31.57 -16.32 12.58
CA ILE A 640 -31.43 -15.70 13.90
C ILE A 640 -31.28 -14.18 13.70
N LEU A 641 -32.23 -13.39 14.21
CA LEU A 641 -32.36 -11.96 13.85
C LEU A 641 -31.16 -11.11 14.25
N ASN A 642 -30.48 -11.45 15.34
CA ASN A 642 -29.31 -10.73 15.85
C ASN A 642 -27.98 -11.39 15.47
N ASN A 643 -27.94 -12.25 14.43
CA ASN A 643 -26.70 -12.79 13.88
C ASN A 643 -26.18 -11.91 12.74
N PHE A 644 -25.42 -10.87 13.08
CA PHE A 644 -24.84 -9.94 12.12
C PHE A 644 -23.55 -10.48 11.48
N PHE A 645 -22.84 -11.40 12.16
CA PHE A 645 -21.62 -12.00 11.61
C PHE A 645 -21.88 -12.77 10.32
N ASP A 646 -22.81 -13.73 10.33
CA ASP A 646 -23.05 -14.56 9.14
C ASP A 646 -23.52 -13.70 7.96
N GLN A 647 -24.38 -12.71 8.23
CA GLN A 647 -24.86 -11.78 7.21
C GLN A 647 -23.72 -10.98 6.59
N ALA A 648 -22.84 -10.40 7.42
CA ALA A 648 -21.71 -9.60 6.99
C ALA A 648 -20.65 -10.46 6.27
N ALA A 649 -20.35 -11.65 6.80
CA ALA A 649 -19.42 -12.61 6.23
C ALA A 649 -19.85 -13.07 4.84
N ILE A 650 -21.13 -13.42 4.67
CA ILE A 650 -21.69 -13.81 3.38
C ILE A 650 -21.67 -12.63 2.40
N ALA A 651 -22.06 -11.43 2.84
CA ALA A 651 -22.04 -10.24 1.99
C ALA A 651 -20.63 -9.91 1.49
N PHE A 652 -19.65 -9.92 2.38
CA PHE A 652 -18.25 -9.66 2.04
C PHE A 652 -17.67 -10.76 1.12
N TRP A 653 -18.07 -12.02 1.31
CA TRP A 653 -17.64 -13.08 0.42
C TRP A 653 -18.25 -12.96 -0.99
N ASP A 654 -19.54 -12.68 -1.09
CA ASP A 654 -20.25 -12.54 -2.38
C ASP A 654 -19.67 -11.36 -3.20
N LEU A 655 -19.36 -10.23 -2.54
CA LEU A 655 -18.72 -9.11 -3.23
C LEU A 655 -17.29 -9.44 -3.66
N LEU A 656 -16.52 -10.20 -2.87
CA LEU A 656 -15.17 -10.63 -3.25
C LEU A 656 -15.19 -11.59 -4.43
N GLN A 657 -16.15 -12.52 -4.49
CA GLN A 657 -16.31 -13.40 -5.65
C GLN A 657 -16.49 -12.59 -6.95
N THR A 658 -17.28 -11.53 -6.88
CA THR A 658 -17.49 -10.61 -8.02
C THR A 658 -16.22 -9.82 -8.34
N TYR A 659 -15.60 -9.20 -7.32
CA TYR A 659 -14.40 -8.38 -7.45
C TYR A 659 -13.21 -9.17 -8.04
N VAL A 660 -12.92 -10.34 -7.47
CA VAL A 660 -11.85 -11.23 -7.94
C VAL A 660 -12.17 -11.78 -9.33
N GLY A 661 -13.41 -12.22 -9.57
CA GLY A 661 -13.81 -12.74 -10.89
C GLY A 661 -13.63 -11.70 -12.00
N GLN A 662 -14.01 -10.45 -11.75
CA GLN A 662 -13.79 -9.33 -12.68
C GLN A 662 -12.31 -9.04 -12.90
N PHE A 663 -11.50 -9.07 -11.84
CA PHE A 663 -10.05 -8.92 -11.96
C PHE A 663 -9.43 -10.02 -12.83
N LEU A 664 -9.74 -11.30 -12.56
CA LEU A 664 -9.19 -12.42 -13.31
C LEU A 664 -9.59 -12.37 -14.79
N ALA A 665 -10.83 -11.96 -15.09
CA ALA A 665 -11.28 -11.77 -16.47
C ALA A 665 -10.51 -10.63 -17.17
N ALA A 666 -10.35 -9.48 -16.51
CA ALA A 666 -9.62 -8.33 -17.05
C ALA A 666 -8.13 -8.60 -17.28
N HIS A 667 -7.54 -9.51 -16.49
CA HIS A 667 -6.11 -9.84 -16.53
C HIS A 667 -5.79 -11.23 -17.11
N GLN A 668 -6.77 -11.90 -17.73
CA GLN A 668 -6.66 -13.30 -18.17
C GLN A 668 -5.43 -13.55 -19.03
N ALA A 669 -5.16 -12.71 -20.04
CA ALA A 669 -4.02 -12.88 -20.93
C ALA A 669 -2.68 -12.88 -20.17
N GLY A 670 -2.52 -11.98 -19.19
CA GLY A 670 -1.30 -11.92 -18.37
C GLY A 670 -1.20 -13.08 -17.40
N ILE A 671 -2.32 -13.51 -16.80
CA ILE A 671 -2.38 -14.67 -15.90
C ILE A 671 -1.99 -15.95 -16.65
N THR A 672 -2.52 -16.16 -17.85
CA THR A 672 -2.18 -17.32 -18.69
C THR A 672 -0.71 -17.28 -19.14
N THR A 673 -0.21 -16.10 -19.53
CA THR A 673 1.20 -15.94 -19.94
C THR A 673 2.17 -16.35 -18.84
N TYR A 674 1.85 -16.04 -17.58
CA TYR A 674 2.69 -16.36 -16.42
C TYR A 674 2.09 -17.45 -15.53
N TRP A 675 1.35 -18.40 -16.11
CA TRP A 675 0.72 -19.49 -15.36
C TRP A 675 1.75 -20.40 -14.67
N SER A 676 2.96 -20.50 -15.21
CA SER A 676 4.06 -21.24 -14.59
C SER A 676 4.41 -20.73 -13.19
N GLU A 677 4.27 -19.42 -12.91
CA GLU A 677 4.46 -18.85 -11.57
C GLU A 677 3.37 -19.33 -10.60
N ILE A 678 2.13 -19.49 -11.08
CA ILE A 678 1.01 -20.04 -10.29
C ILE A 678 1.24 -21.53 -10.01
N MET A 679 1.73 -22.29 -10.98
CA MET A 679 2.10 -23.70 -10.77
C MET A 679 3.22 -23.84 -9.74
N ALA A 680 4.23 -22.97 -9.79
CA ALA A 680 5.31 -22.95 -8.80
C ALA A 680 4.80 -22.57 -7.40
N MET A 681 3.96 -21.53 -7.30
CA MET A 681 3.28 -21.15 -6.06
C MET A 681 2.44 -22.30 -5.49
N SER A 682 1.67 -22.97 -6.35
CA SER A 682 0.87 -24.14 -5.98
C SER A 682 1.74 -25.27 -5.43
N ALA A 683 2.85 -25.59 -6.12
CA ALA A 683 3.77 -26.63 -5.68
C ALA A 683 4.43 -26.28 -4.34
N ASP A 684 4.89 -25.03 -4.16
CA ASP A 684 5.50 -24.56 -2.91
C ASP A 684 4.48 -24.55 -1.75
N LEU A 685 3.24 -24.13 -2.01
CA LEU A 685 2.16 -24.19 -1.03
C LEU A 685 1.89 -25.63 -0.57
N VAL A 686 1.74 -26.57 -1.52
CA VAL A 686 1.48 -27.98 -1.21
C VAL A 686 2.63 -28.62 -0.45
N SER A 687 3.88 -28.34 -0.84
CA SER A 687 5.05 -28.97 -0.22
C SER A 687 5.30 -28.54 1.22
N HIS A 688 4.79 -27.38 1.64
CA HIS A 688 4.98 -26.84 2.99
C HIS A 688 3.71 -26.88 3.84
N SER A 689 2.52 -27.11 3.27
CA SER A 689 1.27 -27.08 4.03
C SER A 689 1.20 -28.19 5.09
N LEU A 690 0.52 -27.88 6.21
CA LEU A 690 0.17 -28.85 7.25
C LEU A 690 -1.18 -29.52 6.98
N LEU A 691 -1.79 -29.30 5.81
CA LEU A 691 -3.13 -29.79 5.53
C LEU A 691 -3.19 -31.31 5.67
N LYS A 692 -4.10 -31.80 6.49
CA LYS A 692 -4.29 -33.24 6.66
C LYS A 692 -4.68 -33.89 5.32
N PRO A 693 -4.03 -35.00 4.90
CA PRO A 693 -4.29 -35.63 3.60
C PRO A 693 -5.76 -35.98 3.34
N GLU A 694 -6.51 -36.35 4.38
CA GLU A 694 -7.96 -36.65 4.27
C GLU A 694 -8.82 -35.44 3.90
N LEU A 695 -8.29 -34.22 3.99
CA LEU A 695 -8.95 -32.97 3.59
C LEU A 695 -8.57 -32.54 2.16
N GLY A 696 -7.77 -33.32 1.45
CA GLY A 696 -7.36 -33.09 0.07
C GLY A 696 -6.04 -32.32 -0.05
N THR A 697 -5.94 -31.44 -1.04
CA THR A 697 -4.73 -30.68 -1.36
C THR A 697 -5.01 -29.18 -1.52
N LEU A 698 -4.00 -28.36 -1.26
CA LEU A 698 -4.02 -26.92 -1.56
C LEU A 698 -3.56 -26.59 -3.00
N ALA A 699 -3.33 -27.59 -3.85
CA ALA A 699 -2.89 -27.37 -5.23
C ALA A 699 -3.87 -26.45 -5.99
N VAL A 700 -3.37 -25.62 -6.90
CA VAL A 700 -4.16 -24.77 -7.80
C VAL A 700 -4.07 -25.37 -9.20
N GLU A 701 -5.15 -26.02 -9.66
CA GLU A 701 -5.13 -26.79 -10.92
C GLU A 701 -5.90 -26.08 -12.04
N SER A 702 -6.75 -25.12 -11.68
CA SER A 702 -7.62 -24.42 -12.60
C SER A 702 -7.78 -22.94 -12.25
N LEU A 703 -8.34 -22.16 -13.18
CA LEU A 703 -8.70 -20.77 -12.93
C LEU A 703 -9.77 -20.64 -11.83
N ALA A 704 -10.65 -21.65 -11.69
CA ALA A 704 -11.66 -21.68 -10.63
C ALA A 704 -11.02 -21.88 -9.25
N ASP A 705 -10.03 -22.77 -9.15
CA ASP A 705 -9.26 -22.94 -7.91
C ASP A 705 -8.52 -21.66 -7.55
N LEU A 706 -7.93 -21.00 -8.55
CA LEU A 706 -7.24 -19.73 -8.35
C LEU A 706 -8.18 -18.64 -7.85
N GLN A 707 -9.36 -18.49 -8.47
CA GLN A 707 -10.37 -17.53 -8.02
C GLN A 707 -10.76 -17.80 -6.56
N GLN A 708 -11.07 -19.06 -6.24
CA GLN A 708 -11.48 -19.45 -4.90
C GLN A 708 -10.36 -19.21 -3.87
N LEU A 709 -9.10 -19.50 -4.21
CA LEU A 709 -7.94 -19.20 -3.37
C LEU A 709 -7.81 -17.69 -3.14
N CYS A 710 -7.89 -16.88 -4.19
CA CYS A 710 -7.80 -15.43 -4.06
C CYS A 710 -8.91 -14.85 -3.18
N VAL A 711 -10.16 -15.29 -3.36
CA VAL A 711 -11.28 -14.87 -2.52
C VAL A 711 -11.05 -15.27 -1.05
N TYR A 712 -10.57 -16.50 -0.81
CA TYR A 712 -10.26 -16.99 0.52
C TYR A 712 -9.15 -16.18 1.22
N VAL A 713 -8.03 -15.95 0.53
CA VAL A 713 -6.92 -15.16 1.06
C VAL A 713 -7.37 -13.74 1.39
N ILE A 714 -8.07 -13.09 0.45
CA ILE A 714 -8.54 -11.72 0.66
C ILE A 714 -9.53 -11.66 1.82
N TYR A 715 -10.49 -12.59 1.89
CA TYR A 715 -11.48 -12.65 2.97
C TYR A 715 -10.82 -12.77 4.35
N HIS A 716 -9.83 -13.68 4.48
CA HIS A 716 -9.16 -13.92 5.75
C HIS A 716 -8.20 -12.78 6.15
N SER A 717 -7.49 -12.20 5.19
CA SER A 717 -6.59 -11.07 5.44
C SER A 717 -7.31 -9.75 5.76
N SER A 718 -8.54 -9.58 5.27
CA SER A 718 -9.31 -8.35 5.46
C SER A 718 -10.44 -8.55 6.46
N PHE A 719 -11.63 -8.95 6.01
CA PHE A 719 -12.84 -9.01 6.82
C PHE A 719 -12.71 -9.87 8.06
N TYR A 720 -12.27 -11.12 7.93
CA TYR A 720 -12.27 -12.04 9.06
C TYR A 720 -11.27 -11.62 10.13
N HIS A 721 -10.03 -11.29 9.73
CA HIS A 721 -9.04 -10.74 10.65
C HIS A 721 -9.55 -9.46 11.33
N SER A 722 -10.08 -8.49 10.57
CA SER A 722 -10.63 -7.26 11.14
C SER A 722 -11.73 -7.54 12.16
N TRP A 723 -12.59 -8.53 11.90
CA TRP A 723 -13.64 -8.90 12.84
C TRP A 723 -13.07 -9.46 14.16
N VAL A 724 -12.21 -10.49 14.06
CA VAL A 724 -11.72 -11.21 15.24
C VAL A 724 -10.68 -10.40 16.02
N ASN A 725 -9.95 -9.49 15.38
CA ASN A 725 -8.95 -8.61 16.00
C ASN A 725 -9.57 -7.34 16.61
N ASN A 726 -10.37 -6.59 15.85
CA ASN A 726 -10.84 -5.27 16.29
C ASN A 726 -11.82 -5.37 17.47
N LYS A 727 -12.42 -6.55 17.68
CA LYS A 727 -13.34 -6.82 18.79
C LYS A 727 -12.65 -7.41 20.02
N GLN A 728 -11.34 -7.69 19.98
CA GLN A 728 -10.63 -8.23 21.14
C GLN A 728 -10.72 -7.29 22.33
N TYR A 729 -10.49 -5.98 22.12
CA TYR A 729 -10.59 -5.03 23.22
C TYR A 729 -12.01 -4.92 23.77
N GLU A 730 -13.05 -5.11 22.95
CA GLU A 730 -14.44 -5.05 23.39
C GLU A 730 -14.81 -6.17 24.37
N ASP A 731 -14.30 -7.39 24.12
CA ASP A 731 -14.62 -8.59 24.90
C ASP A 731 -13.57 -8.92 25.96
N GLY A 732 -12.29 -8.73 25.67
CA GLY A 732 -11.17 -9.08 26.56
C GLY A 732 -10.48 -7.89 27.22
N GLY A 733 -10.86 -6.64 26.91
CA GLY A 733 -10.32 -5.44 27.58
C GLY A 733 -10.83 -5.24 29.01
N ASP A 734 -11.91 -5.92 29.39
CA ASP A 734 -12.51 -5.89 30.73
C ASP A 734 -12.22 -7.19 31.48
N VAL A 735 -11.18 -7.18 32.31
CA VAL A 735 -10.75 -8.35 33.09
C VAL A 735 -11.80 -8.82 34.11
N SER A 736 -12.78 -7.97 34.46
CA SER A 736 -13.92 -8.38 35.28
C SER A 736 -14.95 -9.22 34.51
N TYR A 737 -14.99 -9.07 33.18
CA TYR A 737 -15.91 -9.80 32.31
C TYR A 737 -15.30 -11.11 31.81
N ALA A 738 -14.07 -11.05 31.27
CA ALA A 738 -13.34 -12.21 30.77
C ALA A 738 -11.82 -12.03 30.87
N THR A 739 -11.13 -13.11 31.22
CA THR A 739 -9.67 -13.22 31.22
C THR A 739 -9.26 -14.43 30.40
N ILE A 740 -8.12 -14.36 29.72
CA ILE A 740 -7.59 -15.50 28.95
C ILE A 740 -7.13 -16.64 29.87
N GLY A 741 -6.70 -16.33 31.09
CA GLY A 741 -6.40 -17.32 32.14
C GLY A 741 -7.32 -17.17 33.35
N LEU A 742 -7.74 -18.30 33.92
CA LEU A 742 -8.38 -18.38 35.24
C LEU A 742 -7.48 -19.16 36.18
N TRP A 743 -7.46 -18.78 37.46
CA TRP A 743 -6.50 -19.29 38.43
C TRP A 743 -7.18 -19.66 39.76
N ASP A 744 -6.79 -20.80 40.34
CA ASP A 744 -7.31 -21.29 41.62
C ASP A 744 -6.60 -20.58 42.78
N THR A 745 -7.30 -19.64 43.43
CA THR A 745 -6.76 -18.82 44.53
C THR A 745 -6.35 -19.62 45.77
N HIS A 746 -6.76 -20.88 45.86
CA HIS A 746 -6.40 -21.78 46.98
C HIS A 746 -5.22 -22.70 46.65
N HIS A 747 -4.75 -22.71 45.40
CA HIS A 747 -3.63 -23.56 45.00
C HIS A 747 -2.29 -22.97 45.49
N PRO A 748 -1.33 -23.78 45.99
CA PRO A 748 -0.04 -23.27 46.49
C PRO A 748 0.81 -22.52 45.46
N ALA A 749 0.58 -22.77 44.16
CA ALA A 749 1.26 -22.08 43.06
C ALA A 749 0.55 -20.80 42.60
N TYR A 750 -0.54 -20.39 43.27
CA TYR A 750 -1.22 -19.14 42.96
C TYR A 750 -0.40 -17.94 43.45
N ASP A 751 -0.12 -17.01 42.54
CA ASP A 751 0.51 -15.73 42.85
C ASP A 751 -0.43 -14.58 42.44
N PRO A 752 -1.00 -13.83 43.40
CA PRO A 752 -1.90 -12.73 43.09
C PRO A 752 -1.24 -11.57 42.33
N LEU A 753 0.06 -11.35 42.51
CA LEU A 753 0.79 -10.29 41.80
C LEU A 753 1.01 -10.69 40.34
N ALA A 754 1.44 -11.92 40.09
CA ALA A 754 1.60 -12.44 38.73
C ALA A 754 0.28 -12.44 37.94
N VAL A 755 -0.84 -12.78 38.60
CA VAL A 755 -2.17 -12.72 37.96
C VAL A 755 -2.57 -11.28 37.63
N ALA A 756 -2.35 -10.33 38.54
CA ALA A 756 -2.63 -8.92 38.27
C ALA A 756 -1.78 -8.37 37.10
N ASP A 757 -0.51 -8.76 37.01
CA ASP A 757 0.39 -8.39 35.90
C ASP A 757 -0.10 -8.96 34.56
N ARG A 758 -0.51 -10.23 34.54
CA ARG A 758 -1.13 -10.89 33.37
C ARG A 758 -2.39 -10.16 32.91
N GLU A 759 -3.26 -9.79 33.83
CA GLU A 759 -4.50 -9.05 33.55
C GLU A 759 -4.22 -7.63 33.00
N ALA A 760 -3.22 -6.93 33.54
CA ALA A 760 -2.79 -5.64 33.03
C ALA A 760 -2.18 -5.74 31.62
N GLN A 761 -1.37 -6.77 31.37
CA GLN A 761 -0.81 -7.06 30.06
C GLN A 761 -1.90 -7.42 29.04
N GLN A 762 -2.90 -8.20 29.43
CA GLN A 762 -4.06 -8.50 28.59
C GLN A 762 -4.75 -7.21 28.13
N ALA A 763 -5.16 -6.36 29.07
CA ALA A 763 -5.90 -5.14 28.72
C ALA A 763 -5.08 -4.19 27.82
N THR A 764 -3.78 -4.00 28.11
CA THR A 764 -2.90 -3.11 27.34
C THR A 764 -2.57 -3.66 25.94
N LEU A 765 -2.35 -4.97 25.82
CA LEU A 765 -2.08 -5.61 24.55
C LEU A 765 -3.31 -5.59 23.65
N LEU A 766 -4.48 -5.98 24.16
CA LEU A 766 -5.71 -5.97 23.36
C LEU A 766 -6.10 -4.56 22.92
N TRP A 767 -5.83 -3.55 23.75
CA TRP A 767 -5.96 -2.15 23.32
C TRP A 767 -5.12 -1.88 22.07
N THR A 768 -3.83 -2.26 22.11
CA THR A 768 -2.92 -2.06 20.99
C THR A 768 -3.41 -2.80 19.73
N LEU A 769 -3.64 -4.11 19.84
CA LEU A 769 -4.06 -4.96 18.71
C LEU A 769 -5.35 -4.44 18.04
N SER A 770 -6.35 -4.01 18.82
CA SER A 770 -7.61 -3.52 18.27
C SER A 770 -7.59 -2.08 17.73
N HIS A 771 -6.53 -1.30 18.00
CA HIS A 771 -6.48 0.13 17.66
C HIS A 771 -5.33 0.55 16.73
N VAL A 772 -4.35 -0.32 16.49
CA VAL A 772 -3.45 -0.17 15.34
C VAL A 772 -4.29 -0.35 14.09
N ARG A 773 -4.39 0.70 13.28
CA ARG A 773 -5.21 0.73 12.07
C ARG A 773 -4.39 1.33 10.94
N TYR A 774 -3.68 0.46 10.22
CA TYR A 774 -2.87 0.81 9.07
C TYR A 774 -3.49 0.26 7.78
N ASN A 775 -3.86 1.16 6.86
CA ASN A 775 -4.49 0.83 5.56
C ASN A 775 -5.88 0.16 5.65
N PRO A 776 -6.92 0.83 6.18
CA PRO A 776 -8.30 0.40 5.94
C PRO A 776 -8.64 0.40 4.44
N ILE A 777 -9.50 -0.53 4.00
CA ILE A 777 -9.92 -0.62 2.59
C ILE A 777 -10.58 0.67 2.12
N MET A 778 -11.39 1.32 2.96
CA MET A 778 -12.06 2.56 2.58
C MET A 778 -11.09 3.73 2.35
N ASP A 779 -9.90 3.69 2.95
CA ASP A 779 -8.89 4.74 2.82
C ASP A 779 -7.99 4.52 1.60
N VAL A 780 -7.48 3.29 1.44
CA VAL A 780 -6.41 2.99 0.46
C VAL A 780 -6.79 1.95 -0.59
N GLY A 781 -7.94 1.30 -0.45
CA GLY A 781 -8.39 0.25 -1.34
C GLY A 781 -8.71 0.77 -2.75
N PRO A 782 -8.66 -0.11 -3.77
CA PRO A 782 -8.99 0.26 -5.13
C PRO A 782 -10.47 0.68 -5.24
N PRO A 783 -10.82 1.61 -6.14
CA PRO A 783 -12.19 2.13 -6.28
C PRO A 783 -13.24 1.02 -6.39
N ALA A 784 -12.99 -0.01 -7.21
CA ALA A 784 -13.93 -1.12 -7.40
C ALA A 784 -14.27 -1.86 -6.09
N LEU A 785 -13.30 -2.06 -5.20
CA LEU A 785 -13.51 -2.72 -3.91
C LEU A 785 -14.22 -1.79 -2.91
N LYS A 786 -13.88 -0.50 -2.89
CA LYS A 786 -14.57 0.51 -2.06
C LYS A 786 -16.03 0.66 -2.47
N ASP A 787 -16.31 0.73 -3.76
CA ASP A 787 -17.66 0.83 -4.31
C ASP A 787 -18.48 -0.44 -4.03
N ALA A 788 -17.84 -1.62 -4.08
CA ALA A 788 -18.48 -2.88 -3.71
C ALA A 788 -18.86 -2.89 -2.22
N LEU A 789 -17.93 -2.52 -1.33
CA LEU A 789 -18.20 -2.43 0.10
C LEU A 789 -19.30 -1.42 0.42
N TRP A 790 -19.23 -0.24 -0.19
CA TRP A 790 -20.22 0.81 0.02
C TRP A 790 -21.63 0.38 -0.40
N ARG A 791 -21.77 -0.39 -1.49
CA ARG A 791 -23.05 -0.94 -1.94
C ARG A 791 -23.64 -1.95 -0.94
N ASP A 792 -22.81 -2.84 -0.39
CA ASP A 792 -23.25 -3.86 0.57
C ASP A 792 -23.22 -3.41 2.04
N ARG A 793 -22.93 -2.14 2.32
CA ARG A 793 -22.76 -1.59 3.69
C ARG A 793 -23.89 -1.95 4.66
N HIS A 794 -25.13 -1.93 4.20
CA HIS A 794 -26.33 -2.24 5.00
C HIS A 794 -26.35 -3.67 5.57
N ARG A 795 -25.56 -4.59 4.99
CA ARG A 795 -25.41 -5.98 5.43
C ARG A 795 -24.14 -6.20 6.27
N ILE A 796 -23.17 -5.29 6.20
CA ILE A 796 -21.84 -5.43 6.81
C ILE A 796 -21.71 -4.56 8.07
N GLU A 797 -22.07 -3.28 7.98
CA GLU A 797 -21.94 -2.30 9.06
C GLU A 797 -22.67 -2.64 10.37
N PRO A 798 -23.82 -3.35 10.36
CA PRO A 798 -24.42 -3.80 11.62
C PRO A 798 -23.49 -4.67 12.46
N GLY A 799 -22.54 -5.37 11.82
CA GLY A 799 -21.57 -6.24 12.48
C GLY A 799 -20.20 -5.59 12.71
N VAL A 800 -19.67 -4.90 11.70
CA VAL A 800 -18.35 -4.24 11.72
C VAL A 800 -18.36 -2.98 10.86
N PRO A 801 -17.88 -1.82 11.34
CA PRO A 801 -17.81 -0.59 10.53
C PRO A 801 -16.94 -0.78 9.29
N LEU A 802 -17.35 -0.25 8.13
CA LEU A 802 -16.54 -0.36 6.90
C LEU A 802 -15.17 0.30 7.03
N ALA A 803 -15.08 1.39 7.79
CA ALA A 803 -13.83 2.10 8.07
C ALA A 803 -12.83 1.26 8.90
N ASP A 804 -13.30 0.18 9.52
CA ASP A 804 -12.50 -0.70 10.38
C ASP A 804 -12.04 -1.96 9.63
N ILE A 805 -12.49 -2.16 8.39
CA ILE A 805 -12.08 -3.32 7.59
C ILE A 805 -10.72 -3.01 6.96
N MET A 806 -9.71 -3.72 7.46
CA MET A 806 -8.31 -3.59 7.06
C MET A 806 -8.07 -4.17 5.67
N MET A 807 -7.12 -3.58 4.94
CA MET A 807 -6.66 -4.11 3.65
C MET A 807 -5.92 -5.45 3.83
N SER A 808 -5.12 -5.57 4.90
CA SER A 808 -4.27 -6.70 5.23
C SER A 808 -4.10 -6.90 6.75
N ILE A 809 -3.37 -7.95 7.13
CA ILE A 809 -3.00 -8.27 8.52
C ILE A 809 -1.69 -7.56 8.85
N ASN A 810 -1.73 -6.54 9.71
CA ASN A 810 -0.58 -5.69 10.01
C ASN A 810 -0.66 -5.01 11.39
N ILE A 811 -1.17 -5.69 12.43
CA ILE A 811 -1.51 -5.09 13.73
C ILE A 811 -0.67 -5.51 14.92
#